data_AF-A0A537KGF7-F1
#
_entry.id   AF-A0A537KGF7-F1
#
_cell.length_a   1.000
_cell.length_b   1.000
_cell.length_c   1.000
_cell.angle_alpha   90.00
_cell.angle_beta   90.00
_cell.angle_gamma   90.00
#
_symmetry.space_group_name_H-M   'P 1'
#
loop_
_entity.id
_entity.type
_entity.pdbx_description
1 polymer ?
#
loop_
_entity_poly.entity_id
_entity_poly.type
_entity_poly.pdbx_seq_one_letter_code
_entity_poly.pdbx_strand_id
1 'polypeptide(L)'
;MKKFFLLWKTVFIFSVVYAQQGVAINTDGSNADNSALLDIKSTAKGILIPRLTAAQKTAIAAPATGLLVYQIDAATGFYFFNGSAWAPVSSAAQGPLSGWTTTGNTGTDSTNFIGTIDNSPLVGKVNGEQIFRFSGNTPATLVGYMAGKNNQASYNTFYGYKAGSSNTTGDGNIFIGHLSGLVNTTGRQNLFIGNFNGSSNTTGNYNEFIGFQAGQNNSSGYENIFNGYQSGQLNTTGYQNYFSGMYSGNSNTSGYQNHFDGYKAGGFNSIGNQNHFSGFFAGFHNSTANGNQFIGFESGYSNTTGAANLFIGNLAGYSNTTASNNHFIGNGAGFSNTTGSGNHFEGDEAGYHNTYGTDNYFSGYFSGYSNTSGYQNLFVGNKAGMSNTEGKLNHFVGYQAGYFTTTGENNYFSGFRAGYNNKTGSTNVFIGNFAGYNNNGYENYFSGWSAGFNNVNGSDNVFIGMSAGSNEMGSNKLYISNSQTSSPLIYGDFSSQFLRFNGVAEINKITTNTGPILQLVETADQFGVLSFKNASKGTVWKLKAQSTDIYQTSEVVFEYGGISALQLWGAGNATLAGTLTQNSDVRLKENIVPLQNSLDKVRNISGYTYNWKDSTRDKSQQVGFIAQELEKEFPQLVKTDEKGMKSVAYANMTPILVQAIKEQQQQIDELRREVEELKKK
;
A
#
# COMPACT_ATOMS: atom_id res chain seq x y z
N MET A 1 -140.38 7.13 64.49
CA MET A 1 -141.50 6.28 64.02
C MET A 1 -140.94 4.95 63.51
N LYS A 2 -141.62 3.81 63.77
CA LYS A 2 -141.43 2.47 63.14
C LYS A 2 -140.05 1.80 63.45
N LYS A 3 -139.98 0.59 64.05
CA LYS A 3 -140.23 -0.79 63.55
C LYS A 3 -139.18 -1.26 62.50
N PHE A 4 -138.74 -2.53 62.37
CA PHE A 4 -138.63 -3.79 63.19
C PHE A 4 -137.97 -4.86 62.25
N PHE A 5 -137.65 -6.10 62.70
CA PHE A 5 -137.10 -7.25 61.92
C PHE A 5 -135.62 -7.14 61.45
N LEU A 6 -134.85 -8.18 61.05
CA LEU A 6 -134.58 -9.61 61.44
C LEU A 6 -133.51 -10.18 60.44
N LEU A 7 -132.89 -11.38 60.42
CA LEU A 7 -132.87 -12.64 61.22
C LEU A 7 -131.59 -13.49 60.88
N TRP A 8 -130.90 -14.10 61.87
CA TRP A 8 -129.97 -15.28 61.76
C TRP A 8 -128.64 -15.14 60.95
N LYS A 9 -127.58 -15.97 61.12
CA LYS A 9 -127.31 -17.19 61.95
C LYS A 9 -125.79 -17.46 62.17
N THR A 10 -125.40 -18.12 63.29
CA THR A 10 -124.18 -18.98 63.52
C THR A 10 -122.75 -18.36 63.35
N VAL A 11 -121.64 -18.76 64.04
CA VAL A 11 -121.35 -19.74 65.13
C VAL A 11 -119.98 -19.47 65.83
N PHE A 12 -119.92 -19.63 67.17
CA PHE A 12 -118.77 -19.91 68.09
C PHE A 12 -117.48 -19.04 68.27
N ILE A 13 -116.93 -19.21 69.50
CA ILE A 13 -115.56 -18.96 70.04
C ILE A 13 -115.24 -17.56 70.63
N PHE A 14 -114.67 -17.60 71.85
CA PHE A 14 -114.04 -16.51 72.61
C PHE A 14 -112.55 -16.34 72.23
N SER A 15 -112.03 -15.11 72.30
CA SER A 15 -110.63 -14.85 72.67
C SER A 15 -110.46 -13.43 73.25
N VAL A 16 -109.35 -13.21 73.97
CA VAL A 16 -109.11 -12.02 74.82
C VAL A 16 -107.75 -11.39 74.48
N VAL A 17 -107.77 -10.07 74.24
CA VAL A 17 -106.76 -9.02 74.52
C VAL A 17 -105.24 -9.33 74.34
N TYR A 18 -104.63 -8.57 73.43
CA TYR A 18 -103.21 -8.13 73.27
C TYR A 18 -102.00 -9.00 73.70
N ALA A 19 -100.97 -8.98 72.84
CA ALA A 19 -99.57 -8.97 73.26
C ALA A 19 -98.70 -8.17 72.28
N GLN A 20 -97.91 -7.20 72.78
CA GLN A 20 -96.80 -6.57 72.06
C GLN A 20 -95.53 -7.40 72.35
N GLN A 21 -94.71 -7.70 71.34
CA GLN A 21 -93.70 -8.78 71.43
C GLN A 21 -92.24 -8.30 71.49
N GLY A 22 -91.97 -7.08 71.94
CA GLY A 22 -90.62 -6.56 72.13
C GLY A 22 -90.53 -5.70 73.39
N VAL A 23 -89.49 -5.89 74.19
CA VAL A 23 -89.22 -5.09 75.40
C VAL A 23 -88.14 -4.07 75.10
N ALA A 24 -88.47 -2.79 75.25
CA ALA A 24 -87.50 -1.69 75.15
C ALA A 24 -87.00 -1.29 76.54
N ILE A 25 -85.68 -1.24 76.74
CA ILE A 25 -85.04 -0.70 77.94
C ILE A 25 -84.16 0.48 77.53
N ASN A 26 -84.74 1.66 77.55
CA ASN A 26 -84.09 2.91 77.14
C ASN A 26 -84.49 4.08 78.06
N THR A 27 -83.94 5.26 77.77
CA THR A 27 -84.29 6.52 78.44
C THR A 27 -84.85 7.58 77.47
N ASP A 28 -85.09 7.20 76.21
CA ASP A 28 -85.60 8.08 75.15
C ASP A 28 -87.09 7.83 74.83
N GLY A 29 -87.68 6.75 75.36
CA GLY A 29 -89.08 6.39 75.12
C GLY A 29 -89.32 5.77 73.74
N SER A 30 -88.27 5.41 72.99
CA SER A 30 -88.41 4.72 71.71
C SER A 30 -88.99 3.31 71.88
N ASN A 31 -89.75 2.85 70.89
CA ASN A 31 -90.13 1.44 70.82
C ASN A 31 -88.90 0.54 70.61
N ALA A 32 -89.02 -0.73 70.99
CA ALA A 32 -88.04 -1.74 70.64
C ALA A 32 -87.96 -1.86 69.10
N ASP A 33 -86.76 -2.07 68.57
CA ASP A 33 -86.57 -2.37 67.15
C ASP A 33 -87.37 -3.62 66.75
N ASN A 34 -88.00 -3.60 65.57
CA ASN A 34 -88.84 -4.69 65.08
C ASN A 34 -88.07 -6.03 64.89
N SER A 35 -86.73 -6.00 64.87
CA SER A 35 -85.87 -7.19 64.84
C SER A 35 -85.51 -7.75 66.21
N ALA A 36 -85.86 -7.06 67.31
CA ALA A 36 -85.38 -7.35 68.66
C ALA A 36 -86.51 -7.65 69.68
N LEU A 37 -86.50 -8.86 70.23
CA LEU A 37 -87.32 -9.24 71.41
C LEU A 37 -86.95 -8.45 72.66
N LEU A 38 -85.69 -8.02 72.77
CA LEU A 38 -85.16 -7.16 73.82
C LEU A 38 -84.19 -6.15 73.20
N ASP A 39 -84.56 -4.87 73.25
CA ASP A 39 -83.79 -3.75 72.71
C ASP A 39 -83.34 -2.85 73.88
N ILE A 40 -82.03 -2.57 73.96
CA ILE A 40 -81.44 -1.82 75.07
C ILE A 40 -80.62 -0.66 74.51
N LYS A 41 -81.13 0.57 74.67
CA LYS A 41 -80.50 1.80 74.19
C LYS A 41 -80.14 2.68 75.38
N SER A 42 -78.84 2.87 75.61
CA SER A 42 -78.35 3.86 76.57
C SER A 42 -76.97 4.36 76.20
N THR A 43 -76.73 5.65 76.39
CA THR A 43 -75.44 6.33 76.18
C THR A 43 -74.56 6.34 77.44
N ALA A 44 -75.07 5.88 78.59
CA ALA A 44 -74.39 5.99 79.88
C ALA A 44 -74.50 4.73 80.77
N LYS A 45 -75.19 3.68 80.32
CA LYS A 45 -75.37 2.41 81.05
C LYS A 45 -75.24 1.24 80.07
N GLY A 46 -74.73 0.09 80.55
CA GLY A 46 -74.68 -1.16 79.79
C GLY A 46 -75.54 -2.25 80.42
N ILE A 47 -75.70 -3.38 79.71
CA ILE A 47 -76.33 -4.58 80.27
C ILE A 47 -75.34 -5.33 81.18
N LEU A 48 -75.76 -5.61 82.41
CA LEU A 48 -75.03 -6.51 83.33
C LEU A 48 -75.45 -7.96 83.08
N ILE A 49 -74.73 -8.60 82.17
CA ILE A 49 -74.79 -10.04 81.89
C ILE A 49 -74.40 -10.86 83.15
N PRO A 50 -74.97 -12.05 83.40
CA PRO A 50 -74.64 -12.89 84.55
C PRO A 50 -73.13 -13.11 84.71
N ARG A 51 -72.63 -12.77 85.90
CA ARG A 51 -71.22 -12.87 86.28
C ARG A 51 -70.98 -14.15 87.09
N LEU A 52 -70.17 -15.06 86.56
CA LEU A 52 -70.00 -16.42 87.07
C LEU A 52 -68.52 -16.79 87.15
N THR A 53 -68.13 -17.63 88.11
CA THR A 53 -66.82 -18.31 88.05
C THR A 53 -66.79 -19.36 86.93
N ALA A 54 -65.61 -19.82 86.54
CA ALA A 54 -65.43 -20.88 85.54
C ALA A 54 -66.19 -22.14 85.94
N ALA A 55 -66.18 -22.49 87.24
CA ALA A 55 -66.93 -23.61 87.80
C ALA A 55 -68.46 -23.37 87.80
N GLN A 56 -68.91 -22.14 88.10
CA GLN A 56 -70.35 -21.80 88.01
C GLN A 56 -70.85 -21.81 86.56
N LYS A 57 -70.01 -21.39 85.60
CA LYS A 57 -70.30 -21.44 84.17
C LYS A 57 -70.44 -22.88 83.65
N THR A 58 -69.52 -23.78 84.02
CA THR A 58 -69.60 -25.19 83.62
C THR A 58 -70.67 -25.99 84.37
N ALA A 59 -71.10 -25.53 85.54
CA ALA A 59 -72.22 -26.12 86.30
C ALA A 59 -73.62 -25.77 85.76
N ILE A 60 -73.74 -24.91 84.73
CA ILE A 60 -75.02 -24.69 84.04
C ILE A 60 -75.39 -25.97 83.28
N ALA A 61 -76.45 -26.64 83.72
CA ALA A 61 -77.01 -27.80 83.02
C ALA A 61 -77.76 -27.35 81.76
N ALA A 62 -77.51 -28.03 80.63
CA ALA A 62 -78.13 -27.78 79.32
C ALA A 62 -78.19 -26.28 78.92
N PRO A 63 -77.05 -25.56 78.86
CA PRO A 63 -77.02 -24.15 78.47
C PRO A 63 -77.53 -23.98 77.03
N ALA A 64 -78.37 -22.97 76.82
CA ALA A 64 -78.90 -22.67 75.49
C ALA A 64 -77.79 -22.17 74.54
N THR A 65 -77.85 -22.54 73.27
CA THR A 65 -76.99 -21.96 72.23
C THR A 65 -77.17 -20.44 72.17
N GLY A 66 -76.08 -19.69 72.25
CA GLY A 66 -76.09 -18.22 72.35
C GLY A 66 -76.21 -17.67 73.78
N LEU A 67 -76.34 -18.51 74.82
CA LEU A 67 -76.34 -18.06 76.21
C LEU A 67 -75.02 -17.35 76.54
N LEU A 68 -75.09 -16.06 76.82
CA LEU A 68 -73.96 -15.19 77.13
C LEU A 68 -73.77 -15.06 78.65
N VAL A 69 -72.53 -15.18 79.12
CA VAL A 69 -72.11 -14.94 80.51
C VAL A 69 -70.83 -14.11 80.53
N TYR A 70 -70.49 -13.53 81.68
CA TYR A 70 -69.18 -12.93 81.91
C TYR A 70 -68.45 -13.74 82.99
N GLN A 71 -67.34 -14.37 82.64
CA GLN A 71 -66.51 -15.11 83.58
C GLN A 71 -65.68 -14.13 84.43
N ILE A 72 -65.71 -14.27 85.75
CA ILE A 72 -65.05 -13.33 86.69
C ILE A 72 -63.71 -13.82 87.26
N ASP A 73 -63.31 -15.06 86.96
CA ASP A 73 -62.06 -15.69 87.39
C ASP A 73 -61.36 -16.41 86.22
N ALA A 74 -60.17 -16.95 86.49
CA ALA A 74 -59.28 -17.58 85.51
C ALA A 74 -59.09 -16.68 84.26
N ALA A 75 -59.50 -17.14 83.08
CA ALA A 75 -59.55 -16.33 81.86
C ALA A 75 -60.80 -15.42 81.88
N THR A 76 -60.71 -14.31 82.62
CA THR A 76 -61.79 -13.32 82.80
C THR A 76 -62.27 -12.73 81.47
N GLY A 77 -63.58 -12.67 81.23
CA GLY A 77 -64.15 -12.09 80.00
C GLY A 77 -65.54 -12.61 79.63
N PHE A 78 -66.09 -12.13 78.51
CA PHE A 78 -67.35 -12.65 77.99
C PHE A 78 -67.19 -14.05 77.38
N TYR A 79 -68.15 -14.94 77.64
CA TYR A 79 -68.25 -16.26 77.04
C TYR A 79 -69.68 -16.51 76.56
N PHE A 80 -69.83 -17.18 75.42
CA PHE A 80 -71.12 -17.70 74.96
C PHE A 80 -71.08 -19.22 74.84
N PHE A 81 -72.20 -19.89 75.08
CA PHE A 81 -72.32 -21.31 74.75
C PHE A 81 -72.62 -21.48 73.26
N ASN A 82 -71.75 -22.17 72.52
CA ASN A 82 -71.86 -22.29 71.06
C ASN A 82 -72.72 -23.47 70.59
N GLY A 83 -73.37 -24.20 71.51
CA GLY A 83 -74.12 -25.43 71.24
C GLY A 83 -73.40 -26.71 71.66
N SER A 84 -72.09 -26.67 71.88
CA SER A 84 -71.31 -27.81 72.40
C SER A 84 -70.32 -27.44 73.52
N ALA A 85 -69.81 -26.20 73.54
CA ALA A 85 -68.85 -25.71 74.53
C ALA A 85 -69.02 -24.22 74.83
N TRP A 86 -68.42 -23.77 75.93
CA TRP A 86 -68.31 -22.36 76.30
C TRP A 86 -67.12 -21.70 75.57
N ALA A 87 -67.40 -20.96 74.49
CA ALA A 87 -66.40 -20.23 73.73
C ALA A 87 -66.24 -18.80 74.26
N PRO A 88 -65.01 -18.25 74.36
CA PRO A 88 -64.81 -16.85 74.70
C PRO A 88 -65.29 -15.95 73.55
N VAL A 89 -65.87 -14.80 73.89
CA VAL A 89 -66.03 -13.69 72.94
C VAL A 89 -64.70 -12.94 72.93
N SER A 90 -63.78 -13.35 72.07
CA SER A 90 -62.60 -12.54 71.76
C SER A 90 -63.04 -11.20 71.19
N SER A 91 -62.30 -10.13 71.52
CA SER A 91 -62.52 -8.83 70.90
C SER A 91 -62.30 -8.93 69.38
N ALA A 92 -63.13 -8.26 68.59
CA ALA A 92 -62.97 -8.15 67.13
C ALA A 92 -61.80 -7.22 66.72
N ALA A 93 -60.73 -7.19 67.53
CA ALA A 93 -59.53 -6.41 67.35
C ALA A 93 -58.39 -7.35 66.93
N GLN A 94 -58.32 -7.61 65.62
CA GLN A 94 -57.30 -8.43 64.95
C GLN A 94 -57.27 -9.91 65.37
N GLY A 95 -57.89 -10.77 64.55
CA GLY A 95 -57.36 -12.12 64.35
C GLY A 95 -55.95 -12.06 63.73
N PRO A 96 -55.19 -13.18 63.69
CA PRO A 96 -53.82 -13.18 63.21
C PRO A 96 -53.73 -12.60 61.79
N LEU A 97 -52.94 -11.53 61.64
CA LEU A 97 -52.78 -10.83 60.36
C LEU A 97 -52.12 -11.79 59.35
N SER A 98 -52.93 -12.33 58.43
CA SER A 98 -52.49 -13.22 57.35
C SER A 98 -51.77 -12.46 56.22
N GLY A 99 -50.83 -11.59 56.59
CA GLY A 99 -50.15 -10.68 55.68
C GLY A 99 -48.96 -10.00 56.34
N TRP A 100 -48.09 -9.42 55.52
CA TRP A 100 -46.90 -8.72 55.98
C TRP A 100 -47.26 -7.37 56.61
N THR A 101 -46.72 -7.10 57.80
CA THR A 101 -46.99 -5.87 58.53
C THR A 101 -46.19 -4.70 57.97
N THR A 102 -46.71 -3.47 58.09
CA THR A 102 -46.00 -2.24 57.68
C THR A 102 -44.76 -1.94 58.53
N THR A 103 -44.61 -2.62 59.68
CA THR A 103 -43.45 -2.57 60.58
C THR A 103 -42.40 -3.64 60.29
N GLY A 104 -42.69 -4.59 59.40
CA GLY A 104 -41.87 -5.78 59.16
C GLY A 104 -42.13 -6.91 60.16
N ASN A 105 -41.86 -8.15 59.74
CA ASN A 105 -42.10 -9.35 60.52
C ASN A 105 -40.77 -9.94 61.04
N THR A 106 -40.75 -10.46 62.27
CA THR A 106 -39.60 -11.18 62.85
C THR A 106 -39.66 -12.67 62.57
N GLY A 107 -38.53 -13.37 62.65
CA GLY A 107 -38.49 -14.84 62.54
C GLY A 107 -38.70 -15.39 61.12
N THR A 108 -38.34 -14.62 60.10
CA THR A 108 -38.55 -14.98 58.69
C THR A 108 -37.54 -16.02 58.20
N ASP A 109 -38.03 -17.11 57.62
CA ASP A 109 -37.26 -18.31 57.25
C ASP A 109 -37.88 -19.01 56.03
N SER A 110 -37.53 -20.28 55.78
CA SER A 110 -38.11 -21.10 54.70
C SER A 110 -39.61 -21.39 54.85
N THR A 111 -40.20 -21.10 56.01
CA THR A 111 -41.62 -21.28 56.33
C THR A 111 -42.36 -19.93 56.34
N ASN A 112 -41.66 -18.86 56.73
CA ASN A 112 -42.19 -17.53 56.98
C ASN A 112 -41.55 -16.49 56.04
N PHE A 113 -42.08 -16.32 54.82
CA PHE A 113 -41.44 -15.56 53.74
C PHE A 113 -42.37 -14.52 53.06
N ILE A 114 -41.80 -13.66 52.20
CA ILE A 114 -42.54 -12.85 51.22
C ILE A 114 -42.61 -13.65 49.92
N GLY A 115 -43.78 -14.14 49.53
CA GLY A 115 -43.92 -14.89 48.28
C GLY A 115 -45.23 -15.64 48.12
N THR A 116 -45.24 -16.51 47.12
CA THR A 116 -46.30 -17.45 46.77
C THR A 116 -45.86 -18.88 47.10
N ILE A 117 -46.82 -19.75 47.46
CA ILE A 117 -46.60 -21.20 47.67
C ILE A 117 -46.95 -22.02 46.42
N ASP A 118 -47.62 -21.40 45.45
CA ASP A 118 -47.99 -21.96 44.16
C ASP A 118 -47.13 -21.34 43.05
N ASN A 119 -47.26 -21.83 41.81
CA ASN A 119 -46.52 -21.30 40.65
C ASN A 119 -47.09 -19.96 40.13
N SER A 120 -47.75 -19.18 40.99
CA SER A 120 -48.20 -17.82 40.70
C SER A 120 -47.08 -16.80 40.94
N PRO A 121 -46.98 -15.73 40.13
CA PRO A 121 -45.98 -14.70 40.34
C PRO A 121 -46.19 -13.88 41.62
N LEU A 122 -45.12 -13.56 42.33
CA LEU A 122 -45.11 -12.50 43.34
C LEU A 122 -45.07 -11.14 42.62
N VAL A 123 -46.10 -10.31 42.77
CA VAL A 123 -46.25 -9.02 42.06
C VAL A 123 -46.43 -7.85 43.04
N GLY A 124 -45.52 -6.88 42.99
CA GLY A 124 -45.65 -5.59 43.66
C GLY A 124 -46.28 -4.54 42.75
N LYS A 125 -47.15 -3.69 43.31
CA LYS A 125 -47.90 -2.66 42.55
C LYS A 125 -47.93 -1.30 43.24
N VAL A 126 -48.00 -0.24 42.45
CA VAL A 126 -48.34 1.13 42.89
C VAL A 126 -49.37 1.69 41.91
N ASN A 127 -50.46 2.25 42.43
CA ASN A 127 -51.61 2.72 41.65
C ASN A 127 -52.13 1.70 40.61
N GLY A 128 -52.16 0.41 40.97
CA GLY A 128 -52.61 -0.69 40.11
C GLY A 128 -51.59 -1.20 39.07
N GLU A 129 -50.59 -0.39 38.71
CA GLU A 129 -49.51 -0.73 37.77
C GLU A 129 -48.42 -1.58 38.44
N GLN A 130 -47.75 -2.43 37.65
CA GLN A 130 -46.66 -3.29 38.11
C GLN A 130 -45.40 -2.48 38.44
N ILE A 131 -44.82 -2.75 39.61
CA ILE A 131 -43.54 -2.22 40.09
C ILE A 131 -42.50 -3.33 40.22
N PHE A 132 -42.90 -4.54 40.57
CA PHE A 132 -42.04 -5.71 40.40
C PHE A 132 -42.85 -6.97 40.12
N ARG A 133 -42.24 -7.94 39.45
CA ARG A 133 -42.78 -9.29 39.26
C ARG A 133 -41.64 -10.29 39.24
N PHE A 134 -41.78 -11.33 40.07
CA PHE A 134 -40.93 -12.52 40.10
C PHE A 134 -41.81 -13.73 39.80
N SER A 135 -41.41 -14.60 38.87
CA SER A 135 -42.28 -15.62 38.25
C SER A 135 -41.50 -16.88 37.90
N GLY A 136 -42.02 -18.06 38.28
CA GLY A 136 -41.49 -19.37 37.87
C GLY A 136 -42.11 -19.88 36.56
N ASN A 137 -43.38 -19.56 36.30
CA ASN A 137 -44.11 -19.98 35.10
C ASN A 137 -43.81 -19.16 33.83
N THR A 138 -43.23 -17.97 33.97
CA THR A 138 -42.66 -17.19 32.86
C THR A 138 -41.37 -16.54 33.38
N PRO A 139 -40.25 -17.30 33.43
CA PRO A 139 -39.02 -16.88 34.11
C PRO A 139 -38.54 -15.49 33.69
N ALA A 140 -38.77 -14.50 34.54
CA ALA A 140 -38.43 -13.11 34.26
C ALA A 140 -38.23 -12.31 35.56
N THR A 141 -37.28 -11.38 35.53
CA THR A 141 -37.00 -10.44 36.61
C THR A 141 -37.46 -9.06 36.16
N LEU A 142 -38.63 -8.62 36.60
CA LEU A 142 -39.20 -7.33 36.22
C LEU A 142 -39.23 -6.41 37.44
N VAL A 143 -38.58 -5.24 37.36
CA VAL A 143 -38.50 -4.25 38.44
C VAL A 143 -38.54 -2.83 37.88
N GLY A 144 -39.33 -1.94 38.47
CA GLY A 144 -39.58 -0.57 38.00
C GLY A 144 -41.00 -0.37 37.46
N TYR A 145 -41.48 0.87 37.51
CA TYR A 145 -42.83 1.23 37.06
C TYR A 145 -43.01 0.91 35.56
N MET A 146 -44.00 0.07 35.25
CA MET A 146 -44.27 -0.48 33.91
C MET A 146 -43.11 -1.28 33.28
N ALA A 147 -42.13 -1.75 34.07
CA ALA A 147 -41.11 -2.66 33.56
C ALA A 147 -41.74 -3.97 33.05
N GLY A 148 -41.48 -4.31 31.78
CA GLY A 148 -42.02 -5.48 31.11
C GLY A 148 -43.55 -5.59 31.08
N LYS A 149 -44.28 -4.46 30.98
CA LYS A 149 -45.75 -4.44 31.09
C LYS A 149 -46.47 -5.45 30.19
N ASN A 150 -46.01 -5.63 28.95
CA ASN A 150 -46.63 -6.54 27.98
C ASN A 150 -46.00 -7.95 27.93
N ASN A 151 -44.98 -8.20 28.75
CA ASN A 151 -44.03 -9.32 28.59
C ASN A 151 -44.69 -10.70 28.72
N GLN A 152 -44.70 -11.46 27.63
CA GLN A 152 -45.15 -12.86 27.57
C GLN A 152 -43.99 -13.85 27.41
N ALA A 153 -42.78 -13.35 27.13
CA ALA A 153 -41.56 -14.15 26.90
C ALA A 153 -40.73 -14.42 28.17
N SER A 154 -39.94 -15.49 28.13
CA SER A 154 -39.07 -15.95 29.21
C SER A 154 -37.64 -15.42 29.10
N TYR A 155 -36.87 -15.62 30.17
CA TYR A 155 -35.44 -15.28 30.31
C TYR A 155 -35.12 -13.79 30.19
N ASN A 156 -36.11 -12.93 30.46
CA ASN A 156 -35.99 -11.48 30.39
C ASN A 156 -35.68 -10.86 31.76
N THR A 157 -34.75 -9.90 31.80
CA THR A 157 -34.43 -9.10 32.99
C THR A 157 -34.60 -7.62 32.69
N PHE A 158 -35.70 -7.02 33.15
CA PHE A 158 -36.01 -5.60 32.90
C PHE A 158 -36.01 -4.82 34.21
N TYR A 159 -35.09 -3.85 34.34
CA TYR A 159 -34.91 -3.04 35.53
C TYR A 159 -34.94 -1.55 35.19
N GLY A 160 -36.01 -0.84 35.57
CA GLY A 160 -36.14 0.61 35.38
C GLY A 160 -37.53 1.05 34.93
N TYR A 161 -37.77 2.36 34.94
CA TYR A 161 -39.02 2.95 34.47
C TYR A 161 -39.26 2.60 32.98
N LYS A 162 -40.35 1.87 32.71
CA LYS A 162 -40.77 1.39 31.38
C LYS A 162 -39.71 0.58 30.61
N ALA A 163 -38.73 -0.01 31.29
CA ALA A 163 -37.76 -0.91 30.66
C ALA A 163 -38.51 -2.10 30.01
N GLY A 164 -38.28 -2.34 28.71
CA GLY A 164 -38.95 -3.40 27.95
C GLY A 164 -40.49 -3.32 27.93
N SER A 165 -41.10 -2.15 28.14
CA SER A 165 -42.55 -2.04 28.40
C SER A 165 -43.43 -2.66 27.30
N SER A 166 -43.01 -2.59 26.04
CA SER A 166 -43.77 -3.12 24.89
C SER A 166 -43.51 -4.60 24.58
N ASN A 167 -42.53 -5.24 25.25
CA ASN A 167 -42.06 -6.58 24.88
C ASN A 167 -43.20 -7.60 24.88
N THR A 168 -43.38 -8.35 23.80
CA THR A 168 -44.39 -9.41 23.72
C THR A 168 -43.69 -10.77 23.74
N THR A 169 -43.11 -11.20 22.62
CA THR A 169 -42.53 -12.54 22.41
C THR A 169 -41.01 -12.55 22.28
N GLY A 170 -40.33 -11.44 22.56
CA GLY A 170 -38.87 -11.35 22.57
C GLY A 170 -38.27 -11.90 23.87
N ASP A 171 -37.57 -13.03 23.79
CA ASP A 171 -36.92 -13.74 24.92
C ASP A 171 -35.42 -13.44 25.07
N GLY A 172 -34.90 -13.72 26.28
CA GLY A 172 -33.46 -13.62 26.60
C GLY A 172 -32.88 -12.20 26.71
N ASN A 173 -33.71 -11.17 26.80
CA ASN A 173 -33.28 -9.76 26.80
C ASN A 173 -32.98 -9.22 28.22
N ILE A 174 -31.94 -8.41 28.35
CA ILE A 174 -31.55 -7.72 29.59
C ILE A 174 -31.62 -6.21 29.36
N PHE A 175 -32.64 -5.52 29.89
CA PHE A 175 -32.85 -4.08 29.72
C PHE A 175 -32.81 -3.36 31.07
N ILE A 176 -31.72 -2.66 31.36
CA ILE A 176 -31.48 -1.98 32.64
C ILE A 176 -31.36 -0.48 32.39
N GLY A 177 -32.36 0.32 32.78
CA GLY A 177 -32.37 1.78 32.65
C GLY A 177 -33.74 2.38 32.32
N HIS A 178 -33.85 3.71 32.41
CA HIS A 178 -35.05 4.45 32.01
C HIS A 178 -35.29 4.31 30.49
N LEU A 179 -36.43 3.75 30.11
CA LEU A 179 -36.84 3.51 28.70
C LEU A 179 -35.85 2.64 27.89
N SER A 180 -35.04 1.83 28.55
CA SER A 180 -34.19 0.82 27.90
C SER A 180 -35.06 -0.23 27.19
N GLY A 181 -34.84 -0.44 25.89
CA GLY A 181 -35.62 -1.37 25.06
C GLY A 181 -37.14 -1.07 24.98
N LEU A 182 -37.54 0.20 25.15
CA LEU A 182 -38.94 0.62 25.32
C LEU A 182 -39.94 -0.02 24.36
N VAL A 183 -39.69 0.04 23.05
CA VAL A 183 -40.63 -0.44 22.01
C VAL A 183 -40.33 -1.85 21.48
N ASN A 184 -39.45 -2.60 22.15
CA ASN A 184 -39.15 -3.98 21.75
C ASN A 184 -40.46 -4.78 21.71
N THR A 185 -40.70 -5.55 20.66
CA THR A 185 -41.88 -6.42 20.56
C THR A 185 -41.43 -7.87 20.47
N THR A 186 -40.63 -8.21 19.46
CA THR A 186 -40.17 -9.58 19.20
C THR A 186 -38.66 -9.75 19.18
N GLY A 187 -37.87 -8.66 19.34
CA GLY A 187 -36.41 -8.71 19.38
C GLY A 187 -35.88 -9.55 20.54
N ARG A 188 -34.84 -10.35 20.31
CA ARG A 188 -34.32 -11.39 21.21
C ARG A 188 -32.86 -11.18 21.61
N GLN A 189 -32.50 -11.68 22.79
CA GLN A 189 -31.11 -11.84 23.25
C GLN A 189 -30.29 -10.53 23.18
N ASN A 190 -30.93 -9.39 23.44
CA ASN A 190 -30.30 -8.07 23.47
C ASN A 190 -29.91 -7.67 24.91
N LEU A 191 -28.80 -6.95 25.08
CA LEU A 191 -28.25 -6.46 26.36
C LEU A 191 -28.17 -4.93 26.36
N PHE A 192 -29.16 -4.23 26.90
CA PHE A 192 -29.22 -2.77 26.92
C PHE A 192 -29.07 -2.20 28.34
N ILE A 193 -27.86 -1.75 28.70
CA ILE A 193 -27.54 -1.18 30.02
C ILE A 193 -27.35 0.34 29.93
N GLY A 194 -28.41 1.05 30.30
CA GLY A 194 -28.46 2.49 30.52
C GLY A 194 -29.73 3.15 29.97
N ASN A 195 -29.80 4.48 30.06
CA ASN A 195 -31.04 5.20 29.77
C ASN A 195 -31.21 5.40 28.26
N PHE A 196 -32.41 5.11 27.75
CA PHE A 196 -32.82 5.17 26.34
C PHE A 196 -32.05 4.25 25.37
N ASN A 197 -31.24 3.30 25.87
CA ASN A 197 -30.50 2.39 24.99
C ASN A 197 -31.48 1.47 24.25
N GLY A 198 -31.30 1.36 22.92
CA GLY A 198 -32.21 0.58 22.05
C GLY A 198 -33.68 0.98 22.18
N SER A 199 -34.00 2.22 22.54
CA SER A 199 -35.38 2.63 22.87
C SER A 199 -36.37 2.45 21.72
N SER A 200 -35.88 2.49 20.48
CA SER A 200 -36.64 2.30 19.23
C SER A 200 -36.60 0.87 18.68
N ASN A 201 -35.90 -0.08 19.36
CA ASN A 201 -35.76 -1.44 18.85
C ASN A 201 -37.12 -2.12 18.84
N THR A 202 -37.50 -2.74 17.72
CA THR A 202 -38.76 -3.49 17.60
C THR A 202 -38.48 -4.98 17.48
N THR A 203 -37.56 -5.32 16.57
CA THR A 203 -37.34 -6.67 16.03
C THR A 203 -35.87 -7.06 15.97
N GLY A 204 -34.95 -6.13 16.24
CA GLY A 204 -33.50 -6.37 16.26
C GLY A 204 -33.09 -7.35 17.35
N ASN A 205 -32.07 -8.17 17.05
CA ASN A 205 -31.63 -9.30 17.89
C ASN A 205 -30.12 -9.23 18.14
N TYR A 206 -29.65 -9.86 19.22
CA TYR A 206 -28.21 -10.02 19.52
C TYR A 206 -27.43 -8.70 19.64
N ASN A 207 -28.07 -7.59 20.02
CA ASN A 207 -27.41 -6.30 20.19
C ASN A 207 -27.00 -6.05 21.66
N GLU A 208 -25.78 -5.55 21.88
CA GLU A 208 -25.28 -5.08 23.19
C GLU A 208 -25.13 -3.56 23.16
N PHE A 209 -25.91 -2.81 23.94
CA PHE A 209 -25.86 -1.34 24.01
C PHE A 209 -25.62 -0.86 25.45
N ILE A 210 -24.39 -0.45 25.78
CA ILE A 210 -24.01 0.01 27.13
C ILE A 210 -23.63 1.50 27.08
N GLY A 211 -24.27 2.32 27.92
CA GLY A 211 -24.06 3.78 27.93
C GLY A 211 -25.35 4.58 28.06
N PHE A 212 -25.39 5.79 27.50
CA PHE A 212 -26.59 6.62 27.45
C PHE A 212 -26.95 6.86 25.98
N GLN A 213 -28.20 6.56 25.59
CA GLN A 213 -28.66 6.63 24.20
C GLN A 213 -27.80 5.80 23.21
N ALA A 214 -27.15 4.73 23.70
CA ALA A 214 -26.43 3.79 22.84
C ALA A 214 -27.44 3.01 21.97
N GLY A 215 -27.25 3.03 20.64
CA GLY A 215 -28.18 2.42 19.69
C GLY A 215 -29.63 2.92 19.79
N GLN A 216 -29.86 4.16 20.26
CA GLN A 216 -31.19 4.67 20.62
C GLN A 216 -32.25 4.42 19.54
N ASN A 217 -31.89 4.68 18.27
CA ASN A 217 -32.80 4.61 17.13
C ASN A 217 -32.83 3.23 16.45
N ASN A 218 -32.03 2.26 16.89
CA ASN A 218 -31.96 0.95 16.22
C ASN A 218 -33.36 0.35 16.22
N SER A 219 -33.89 -0.03 15.06
CA SER A 219 -35.28 -0.50 14.92
C SER A 219 -35.34 -1.99 14.60
N SER A 220 -34.44 -2.47 13.75
CA SER A 220 -34.32 -3.87 13.33
C SER A 220 -32.89 -4.36 13.07
N GLY A 221 -31.88 -3.51 13.27
CA GLY A 221 -30.47 -3.90 13.20
C GLY A 221 -30.10 -4.96 14.25
N TYR A 222 -29.11 -5.79 13.94
CA TYR A 222 -28.77 -6.99 14.70
C TYR A 222 -27.25 -7.21 14.82
N GLU A 223 -26.82 -7.97 15.82
CA GLU A 223 -25.40 -8.29 16.07
C GLU A 223 -24.52 -7.04 16.25
N ASN A 224 -25.07 -5.91 16.72
CA ASN A 224 -24.32 -4.68 16.98
C ASN A 224 -23.89 -4.58 18.45
N ILE A 225 -22.67 -4.11 18.71
CA ILE A 225 -22.13 -3.85 20.06
C ILE A 225 -21.79 -2.35 20.13
N PHE A 226 -22.55 -1.55 20.89
CA PHE A 226 -22.38 -0.09 21.02
C PHE A 226 -22.12 0.30 22.48
N ASN A 227 -20.86 0.53 22.83
CA ASN A 227 -20.40 0.73 24.19
C ASN A 227 -19.83 2.16 24.37
N GLY A 228 -20.72 3.09 24.71
CA GLY A 228 -20.39 4.50 24.97
C GLY A 228 -21.60 5.44 25.01
N TYR A 229 -21.39 6.66 25.49
CA TYR A 229 -22.40 7.73 25.39
C TYR A 229 -22.68 8.04 23.90
N GLN A 230 -23.94 7.89 23.49
CA GLN A 230 -24.44 8.07 22.12
C GLN A 230 -23.63 7.31 21.04
N SER A 231 -23.05 6.16 21.42
CA SER A 231 -22.45 5.22 20.47
C SER A 231 -23.54 4.60 19.57
N GLY A 232 -23.33 4.62 18.25
CA GLY A 232 -24.30 4.10 17.26
C GLY A 232 -25.71 4.69 17.34
N GLN A 233 -25.88 5.90 17.91
CA GLN A 233 -27.20 6.43 18.31
C GLN A 233 -28.23 6.47 17.17
N LEU A 234 -27.81 6.89 15.97
CA LEU A 234 -28.69 7.04 14.80
C LEU A 234 -28.83 5.76 13.96
N ASN A 235 -28.28 4.63 14.40
CA ASN A 235 -28.46 3.35 13.71
C ASN A 235 -29.94 2.98 13.68
N THR A 236 -30.40 2.37 12.59
CA THR A 236 -31.79 1.94 12.40
C THR A 236 -31.85 0.49 11.93
N THR A 237 -30.98 0.11 10.99
CA THR A 237 -31.02 -1.17 10.26
C THR A 237 -29.63 -1.77 10.03
N GLY A 238 -28.57 -1.10 10.48
CA GLY A 238 -27.20 -1.60 10.36
C GLY A 238 -26.95 -2.81 11.23
N TYR A 239 -25.99 -3.66 10.84
CA TYR A 239 -25.72 -4.92 11.50
C TYR A 239 -24.23 -5.26 11.59
N GLN A 240 -23.86 -6.12 12.54
CA GLN A 240 -22.48 -6.56 12.77
C GLN A 240 -21.49 -5.40 13.01
N ASN A 241 -21.94 -4.27 13.56
CA ASN A 241 -21.07 -3.14 13.88
C ASN A 241 -20.59 -3.21 15.35
N TYR A 242 -19.29 -2.99 15.57
CA TYR A 242 -18.69 -2.84 16.90
C TYR A 242 -18.25 -1.39 17.09
N PHE A 243 -18.95 -0.62 17.95
CA PHE A 243 -18.61 0.75 18.28
C PHE A 243 -18.28 0.87 19.78
N SER A 244 -17.10 1.41 20.09
CA SER A 244 -16.57 1.61 21.44
C SER A 244 -16.15 3.07 21.62
N GLY A 245 -16.52 3.68 22.75
CA GLY A 245 -16.21 5.07 23.07
C GLY A 245 -17.34 6.05 22.75
N MET A 246 -17.22 7.26 23.32
CA MET A 246 -18.25 8.31 23.23
C MET A 246 -18.39 8.85 21.78
N TYR A 247 -19.63 8.90 21.28
CA TYR A 247 -20.00 9.22 19.89
C TYR A 247 -19.37 8.33 18.79
N SER A 248 -18.84 7.15 19.13
CA SER A 248 -18.37 6.18 18.12
C SER A 248 -19.52 5.79 17.18
N GLY A 249 -19.31 5.91 15.86
CA GLY A 249 -20.31 5.61 14.83
C GLY A 249 -21.66 6.34 14.99
N ASN A 250 -21.69 7.50 15.66
CA ASN A 250 -22.94 8.17 16.08
C ASN A 250 -23.96 8.38 14.94
N SER A 251 -23.48 8.73 13.74
CA SER A 251 -24.33 9.01 12.56
C SER A 251 -24.66 7.79 11.70
N ASN A 252 -24.17 6.59 12.03
CA ASN A 252 -24.35 5.40 11.19
C ASN A 252 -25.82 5.01 11.22
N THR A 253 -26.51 5.00 10.08
CA THR A 253 -27.95 4.71 9.98
C THR A 253 -28.22 3.28 9.53
N SER A 254 -27.45 2.79 8.56
CA SER A 254 -27.62 1.47 7.93
C SER A 254 -26.32 0.81 7.46
N GLY A 255 -25.16 1.33 7.89
CA GLY A 255 -23.88 0.71 7.55
C GLY A 255 -23.66 -0.61 8.32
N TYR A 256 -22.84 -1.50 7.78
CA TYR A 256 -22.60 -2.83 8.36
C TYR A 256 -21.12 -3.21 8.43
N GLN A 257 -20.81 -4.14 9.34
CA GLN A 257 -19.46 -4.71 9.54
C GLN A 257 -18.37 -3.66 9.86
N ASN A 258 -18.73 -2.52 10.46
CA ASN A 258 -17.77 -1.50 10.86
C ASN A 258 -17.26 -1.74 12.30
N HIS A 259 -15.98 -1.50 12.55
CA HIS A 259 -15.36 -1.55 13.88
C HIS A 259 -14.77 -0.18 14.22
N PHE A 260 -15.38 0.59 15.13
CA PHE A 260 -14.94 1.92 15.53
C PHE A 260 -14.62 1.96 17.03
N ASP A 261 -13.35 2.14 17.41
CA ASP A 261 -12.94 2.31 18.81
C ASP A 261 -12.31 3.70 19.05
N GLY A 262 -12.85 4.44 20.01
CA GLY A 262 -12.37 5.76 20.41
C GLY A 262 -13.41 6.88 20.32
N TYR A 263 -13.07 8.03 20.90
CA TYR A 263 -13.93 9.22 20.88
C TYR A 263 -14.17 9.68 19.44
N LYS A 264 -15.44 9.70 19.01
CA LYS A 264 -15.88 10.09 17.67
C LYS A 264 -15.24 9.31 16.50
N ALA A 265 -14.69 8.11 16.76
CA ALA A 265 -14.26 7.21 15.69
C ALA A 265 -15.44 6.92 14.74
N GLY A 266 -15.27 7.19 13.44
CA GLY A 266 -16.33 7.07 12.43
C GLY A 266 -17.57 7.94 12.65
N GLY A 267 -17.48 9.05 13.39
CA GLY A 267 -18.63 9.80 13.89
C GLY A 267 -19.69 10.25 12.86
N PHE A 268 -19.29 10.61 11.63
CA PHE A 268 -20.19 10.97 10.52
C PHE A 268 -20.42 9.85 9.48
N ASN A 269 -19.88 8.65 9.70
CA ASN A 269 -20.18 7.50 8.86
C ASN A 269 -21.68 7.21 8.90
N SER A 270 -22.36 7.25 7.76
CA SER A 270 -23.82 7.06 7.67
C SER A 270 -24.19 5.71 7.07
N ILE A 271 -23.58 5.37 5.93
CA ILE A 271 -23.86 4.15 5.16
C ILE A 271 -22.61 3.40 4.69
N GLY A 272 -21.41 3.84 5.11
CA GLY A 272 -20.16 3.14 4.79
C GLY A 272 -20.02 1.81 5.56
N ASN A 273 -19.30 0.86 4.99
CA ASN A 273 -19.29 -0.54 5.42
C ASN A 273 -17.86 -1.10 5.49
N GLN A 274 -17.66 -2.12 6.34
CA GLN A 274 -16.38 -2.83 6.45
C GLN A 274 -15.19 -1.92 6.78
N ASN A 275 -15.43 -0.80 7.49
CA ASN A 275 -14.37 0.12 7.92
C ASN A 275 -13.89 -0.23 9.34
N HIS A 276 -12.59 -0.14 9.60
CA HIS A 276 -11.97 -0.34 10.92
C HIS A 276 -11.24 0.92 11.37
N PHE A 277 -11.81 1.69 12.30
CA PHE A 277 -11.21 2.91 12.84
C PHE A 277 -10.85 2.74 14.32
N SER A 278 -9.62 3.04 14.70
CA SER A 278 -9.16 2.99 16.09
C SER A 278 -8.37 4.25 16.44
N GLY A 279 -8.95 5.11 17.28
CA GLY A 279 -8.33 6.36 17.71
C GLY A 279 -9.29 7.52 17.89
N PHE A 280 -8.82 8.56 18.59
CA PHE A 280 -9.53 9.83 18.73
C PHE A 280 -9.77 10.45 17.34
N PHE A 281 -11.03 10.67 16.98
CA PHE A 281 -11.48 11.15 15.65
C PHE A 281 -10.98 10.34 14.43
N ALA A 282 -10.57 9.09 14.59
CA ALA A 282 -10.17 8.24 13.45
C ALA A 282 -11.35 8.07 12.47
N GLY A 283 -11.13 8.43 11.19
CA GLY A 283 -12.15 8.39 10.14
C GLY A 283 -13.39 9.25 10.39
N PHE A 284 -13.28 10.35 11.15
CA PHE A 284 -14.43 11.10 11.65
C PHE A 284 -15.45 11.50 10.58
N HIS A 285 -15.01 11.98 9.41
CA HIS A 285 -15.90 12.43 8.33
C HIS A 285 -16.38 11.34 7.34
N ASN A 286 -16.09 10.04 7.60
CA ASN A 286 -16.20 8.94 6.63
C ASN A 286 -17.65 8.55 6.24
N SER A 287 -18.37 9.43 5.57
CA SER A 287 -19.81 9.33 5.33
C SER A 287 -20.25 8.04 4.61
N THR A 288 -19.70 7.75 3.44
CA THR A 288 -20.19 6.64 2.58
C THR A 288 -19.11 5.66 2.12
N ALA A 289 -17.85 5.87 2.48
CA ALA A 289 -16.77 5.02 1.97
C ALA A 289 -16.68 3.65 2.68
N ASN A 290 -16.05 2.69 1.99
CA ASN A 290 -16.01 1.29 2.40
C ASN A 290 -14.57 0.77 2.49
N GLY A 291 -14.35 -0.24 3.33
CA GLY A 291 -13.11 -1.02 3.36
C GLY A 291 -11.86 -0.26 3.83
N ASN A 292 -12.02 0.84 4.57
CA ASN A 292 -10.90 1.63 5.07
C ASN A 292 -10.43 1.15 6.45
N GLN A 293 -9.13 1.18 6.72
CA GLN A 293 -8.55 0.88 8.03
C GLN A 293 -7.71 2.08 8.51
N PHE A 294 -8.19 2.81 9.52
CA PHE A 294 -7.54 4.01 10.05
C PHE A 294 -7.19 3.82 11.54
N ILE A 295 -5.90 3.79 11.88
CA ILE A 295 -5.42 3.53 13.24
C ILE A 295 -4.49 4.66 13.68
N GLY A 296 -4.90 5.40 14.71
CA GLY A 296 -4.16 6.53 15.27
C GLY A 296 -5.01 7.79 15.41
N PHE A 297 -4.53 8.71 16.23
CA PHE A 297 -5.15 10.03 16.45
C PHE A 297 -5.34 10.76 15.12
N GLU A 298 -6.59 11.12 14.80
CA GLU A 298 -7.02 11.85 13.59
C GLU A 298 -6.52 11.23 12.27
N SER A 299 -6.27 9.91 12.26
CA SER A 299 -6.01 9.14 11.04
C SER A 299 -7.23 9.16 10.12
N GLY A 300 -7.03 9.52 8.85
CA GLY A 300 -8.10 9.65 7.85
C GLY A 300 -9.21 10.64 8.22
N TYR A 301 -8.92 11.65 9.06
CA TYR A 301 -9.91 12.57 9.65
C TYR A 301 -10.93 13.16 8.66
N SER A 302 -10.45 13.60 7.49
CA SER A 302 -11.26 14.29 6.47
C SER A 302 -11.90 13.36 5.44
N ASN A 303 -11.67 12.04 5.52
CA ASN A 303 -12.11 11.11 4.49
C ASN A 303 -13.62 11.10 4.40
N THR A 304 -14.20 11.23 3.21
CA THR A 304 -15.66 11.22 3.00
C THR A 304 -16.10 10.04 2.14
N THR A 305 -15.50 9.90 0.95
CA THR A 305 -15.85 8.87 -0.05
C THR A 305 -14.67 7.99 -0.47
N GLY A 306 -13.44 8.32 -0.05
CA GLY A 306 -12.24 7.56 -0.36
C GLY A 306 -12.27 6.14 0.23
N ALA A 307 -12.10 5.11 -0.60
CA ALA A 307 -12.28 3.71 -0.24
C ALA A 307 -10.98 2.89 -0.31
N ALA A 308 -10.97 1.74 0.38
CA ALA A 308 -9.84 0.80 0.41
C ALA A 308 -8.48 1.45 0.82
N ASN A 309 -8.53 2.45 1.71
CA ASN A 309 -7.34 3.11 2.23
C ASN A 309 -6.88 2.49 3.58
N LEU A 310 -5.57 2.38 3.77
CA LEU A 310 -4.94 1.89 5.00
C LEU A 310 -4.05 3.00 5.59
N PHE A 311 -4.49 3.65 6.65
CA PHE A 311 -3.74 4.73 7.33
C PHE A 311 -3.39 4.31 8.77
N ILE A 312 -2.10 4.17 9.09
CA ILE A 312 -1.63 3.83 10.43
C ILE A 312 -0.63 4.88 10.92
N GLY A 313 -1.06 5.72 11.86
CA GLY A 313 -0.23 6.74 12.48
C GLY A 313 -1.03 7.94 13.01
N ASN A 314 -0.36 8.79 13.79
CA ASN A 314 -0.88 10.11 14.13
C ASN A 314 -0.96 10.95 12.84
N LEU A 315 -2.15 11.50 12.55
CA LEU A 315 -2.41 12.35 11.39
C LEU A 315 -2.14 11.70 10.00
N ALA A 316 -2.00 10.36 9.94
CA ALA A 316 -1.82 9.64 8.68
C ALA A 316 -3.05 9.83 7.76
N GLY A 317 -2.84 10.34 6.55
CA GLY A 317 -3.91 10.65 5.60
C GLY A 317 -4.95 11.68 6.10
N TYR A 318 -4.58 12.58 7.02
CA TYR A 318 -5.50 13.53 7.67
C TYR A 318 -6.42 14.28 6.71
N SER A 319 -5.87 14.80 5.61
CA SER A 319 -6.59 15.62 4.63
C SER A 319 -7.32 14.83 3.53
N ASN A 320 -7.24 13.49 3.55
CA ASN A 320 -7.78 12.64 2.47
C ASN A 320 -9.28 12.91 2.35
N THR A 321 -9.82 13.15 1.15
CA THR A 321 -11.27 13.42 0.99
C THR A 321 -11.95 12.32 0.18
N THR A 322 -11.51 12.14 -1.08
CA THR A 322 -12.11 11.20 -2.03
C THR A 322 -11.11 10.18 -2.59
N ALA A 323 -9.82 10.31 -2.24
CA ALA A 323 -8.78 9.43 -2.77
C ALA A 323 -8.90 7.99 -2.25
N SER A 324 -8.55 7.02 -3.09
CA SER A 324 -8.75 5.59 -2.81
C SER A 324 -7.48 4.77 -3.07
N ASN A 325 -7.44 3.57 -2.48
CA ASN A 325 -6.32 2.62 -2.60
C ASN A 325 -4.97 3.18 -2.11
N ASN A 326 -4.97 4.10 -1.14
CA ASN A 326 -3.74 4.63 -0.55
C ASN A 326 -3.33 3.85 0.71
N HIS A 327 -2.03 3.71 0.93
CA HIS A 327 -1.46 2.98 2.06
C HIS A 327 -0.41 3.87 2.74
N PHE A 328 -0.78 4.51 3.85
CA PHE A 328 0.07 5.46 4.59
C PHE A 328 0.38 4.91 6.00
N ILE A 329 1.66 4.64 6.31
CA ILE A 329 2.12 4.23 7.63
C ILE A 329 3.17 5.21 8.14
N GLY A 330 2.94 5.85 9.27
CA GLY A 330 3.85 6.82 9.90
C GLY A 330 3.13 8.04 10.47
N ASN A 331 3.82 8.83 11.30
CA ASN A 331 3.31 10.15 11.68
C ASN A 331 3.26 11.05 10.43
N GLY A 332 2.13 11.71 10.18
CA GLY A 332 1.98 12.65 9.06
C GLY A 332 2.14 12.01 7.66
N ALA A 333 2.18 10.68 7.55
CA ALA A 333 2.31 10.00 6.26
C ALA A 333 1.11 10.36 5.37
N GLY A 334 1.39 10.98 4.21
CA GLY A 334 0.35 11.52 3.30
C GLY A 334 -0.57 12.57 3.92
N PHE A 335 -0.12 13.35 4.92
CA PHE A 335 -0.93 14.32 5.67
C PHE A 335 -1.81 15.23 4.78
N SER A 336 -1.23 15.79 3.72
CA SER A 336 -1.90 16.76 2.83
C SER A 336 -2.71 16.11 1.69
N ASN A 337 -2.74 14.78 1.60
CA ASN A 337 -3.34 14.09 0.46
C ASN A 337 -4.83 14.37 0.40
N THR A 338 -5.39 14.71 -0.76
CA THR A 338 -6.82 15.00 -0.90
C THR A 338 -7.51 14.04 -1.87
N THR A 339 -7.02 14.00 -3.11
CA THR A 339 -7.55 13.20 -4.22
C THR A 339 -6.53 12.22 -4.81
N GLY A 340 -5.24 12.38 -4.49
CA GLY A 340 -4.14 11.54 -4.95
C GLY A 340 -4.32 10.08 -4.53
N SER A 341 -4.53 9.20 -5.50
CA SER A 341 -4.90 7.78 -5.30
C SER A 341 -3.75 6.83 -5.70
N GLY A 342 -3.78 5.59 -5.17
CA GLY A 342 -2.78 4.56 -5.48
C GLY A 342 -1.40 4.78 -4.85
N ASN A 343 -1.26 5.71 -3.91
CA ASN A 343 0.03 6.03 -3.27
C ASN A 343 0.33 5.11 -2.08
N HIS A 344 1.60 4.72 -1.92
CA HIS A 344 2.11 4.00 -0.77
C HIS A 344 3.21 4.82 -0.08
N PHE A 345 2.95 5.31 1.13
CA PHE A 345 3.88 6.11 1.92
C PHE A 345 4.17 5.43 3.26
N GLU A 346 5.42 5.05 3.50
CA GLU A 346 5.88 4.37 4.72
C GLU A 346 7.01 5.18 5.36
N GLY A 347 6.72 5.85 6.47
CA GLY A 347 7.71 6.60 7.24
C GLY A 347 7.16 7.89 7.84
N ASP A 348 7.91 8.42 8.79
CA ASP A 348 7.69 9.73 9.40
C ASP A 348 7.68 10.81 8.29
N GLU A 349 6.55 11.49 8.16
CA GLU A 349 6.25 12.54 7.18
C GLU A 349 6.59 12.14 5.72
N ALA A 350 6.47 10.84 5.39
CA ALA A 350 6.59 10.35 4.02
C ALA A 350 5.43 10.87 3.16
N GLY A 351 5.74 11.52 2.03
CA GLY A 351 4.75 12.14 1.15
C GLY A 351 3.87 13.21 1.82
N TYR A 352 4.35 13.86 2.90
CA TYR A 352 3.56 14.76 3.74
C TYR A 352 2.78 15.83 2.95
N HIS A 353 3.41 16.46 1.94
CA HIS A 353 2.78 17.50 1.12
C HIS A 353 2.05 16.98 -0.14
N ASN A 354 1.93 15.66 -0.35
CA ASN A 354 1.21 15.13 -1.52
C ASN A 354 -0.23 15.63 -1.47
N THR A 355 -0.74 16.24 -2.55
CA THR A 355 -2.13 16.75 -2.56
C THR A 355 -2.98 15.99 -3.57
N TYR A 356 -2.46 15.80 -4.79
CA TYR A 356 -3.14 15.09 -5.87
C TYR A 356 -2.20 14.22 -6.74
N GLY A 357 -0.91 14.09 -6.40
CA GLY A 357 -0.01 13.12 -7.04
C GLY A 357 -0.49 11.67 -6.83
N THR A 358 -0.27 10.80 -7.83
CA THR A 358 -0.77 9.42 -7.87
C THR A 358 0.33 8.38 -8.08
N ASP A 359 0.04 7.14 -7.69
CA ASP A 359 0.88 5.96 -7.98
C ASP A 359 2.34 6.07 -7.48
N ASN A 360 2.59 6.89 -6.45
CA ASN A 360 3.91 7.07 -5.86
C ASN A 360 4.16 6.05 -4.75
N TYR A 361 5.40 5.55 -4.66
CA TYR A 361 5.88 4.69 -3.58
C TYR A 361 7.02 5.39 -2.85
N PHE A 362 6.77 5.88 -1.63
CA PHE A 362 7.79 6.54 -0.79
C PHE A 362 7.98 5.73 0.50
N SER A 363 9.17 5.13 0.71
CA SER A 363 9.53 4.49 1.98
C SER A 363 10.77 5.15 2.58
N GLY A 364 10.66 5.59 3.84
CA GLY A 364 11.70 6.27 4.61
C GLY A 364 11.27 7.64 5.18
N TYR A 365 11.90 8.01 6.30
CA TYR A 365 11.80 9.32 6.96
C TYR A 365 11.98 10.48 5.95
N PHE A 366 10.98 11.35 5.81
CA PHE A 366 10.90 12.42 4.81
C PHE A 366 11.12 11.98 3.34
N SER A 367 10.83 10.73 2.99
CA SER A 367 10.86 10.28 1.59
C SER A 367 9.72 10.97 0.81
N GLY A 368 10.06 11.65 -0.29
CA GLY A 368 9.11 12.42 -1.10
C GLY A 368 8.35 13.53 -0.36
N TYR A 369 8.90 14.05 0.76
CA TYR A 369 8.22 14.98 1.67
C TYR A 369 7.47 16.14 0.99
N SER A 370 8.14 16.85 0.06
CA SER A 370 7.60 18.02 -0.63
C SER A 370 6.71 17.72 -1.84
N ASN A 371 6.50 16.44 -2.21
CA ASN A 371 5.78 16.08 -3.44
C ASN A 371 4.38 16.68 -3.40
N THR A 372 3.93 17.42 -4.41
CA THR A 372 2.57 18.00 -4.42
C THR A 372 1.70 17.33 -5.47
N SER A 373 2.22 17.24 -6.70
CA SER A 373 1.55 16.78 -7.92
C SER A 373 2.31 15.66 -8.66
N GLY A 374 3.60 15.44 -8.33
CA GLY A 374 4.42 14.40 -8.94
C GLY A 374 3.81 13.00 -8.83
N TYR A 375 3.98 12.18 -9.86
CA TYR A 375 3.33 10.87 -10.00
C TYR A 375 4.27 9.77 -10.49
N GLN A 376 3.94 8.52 -10.19
CA GLN A 376 4.72 7.32 -10.57
C GLN A 376 6.19 7.37 -10.14
N ASN A 377 6.49 8.00 -9.00
CA ASN A 377 7.83 8.05 -8.42
C ASN A 377 8.04 6.92 -7.39
N LEU A 378 9.26 6.38 -7.31
CA LEU A 378 9.68 5.36 -6.37
C LEU A 378 10.88 5.87 -5.55
N PHE A 379 10.64 6.34 -4.33
CA PHE A 379 11.67 6.91 -3.44
C PHE A 379 11.86 6.03 -2.19
N VAL A 380 13.00 5.34 -2.11
CA VAL A 380 13.31 4.40 -1.02
C VAL A 380 14.59 4.83 -0.30
N GLY A 381 14.42 5.44 0.88
CA GLY A 381 15.51 5.89 1.74
C GLY A 381 15.16 7.15 2.54
N ASN A 382 15.87 7.37 3.65
CA ASN A 382 15.79 8.62 4.41
C ASN A 382 16.08 9.80 3.47
N LYS A 383 15.09 10.70 3.35
CA LYS A 383 15.13 11.90 2.50
C LYS A 383 15.42 11.63 1.02
N ALA A 384 15.06 10.45 0.50
CA ALA A 384 15.04 10.20 -0.94
C ALA A 384 13.98 11.09 -1.61
N GLY A 385 14.35 11.81 -2.68
CA GLY A 385 13.45 12.72 -3.40
C GLY A 385 12.80 13.80 -2.52
N MET A 386 13.41 14.20 -1.39
CA MET A 386 12.77 15.03 -0.37
C MET A 386 12.19 16.34 -0.93
N SER A 387 12.88 16.96 -1.89
CA SER A 387 12.48 18.25 -2.49
C SER A 387 11.58 18.12 -3.72
N ASN A 388 11.18 16.91 -4.14
CA ASN A 388 10.36 16.72 -5.33
C ASN A 388 9.03 17.46 -5.15
N THR A 389 8.53 18.15 -6.16
CA THR A 389 7.22 18.82 -6.12
C THR A 389 6.33 18.27 -7.23
N GLU A 390 6.82 18.34 -8.47
CA GLU A 390 6.08 17.98 -9.69
C GLU A 390 6.80 16.92 -10.53
N GLY A 391 8.04 16.57 -10.18
CA GLY A 391 8.81 15.52 -10.86
C GLY A 391 8.10 14.16 -10.82
N LYS A 392 8.27 13.38 -11.89
CA LYS A 392 7.51 12.16 -12.18
C LYS A 392 8.42 11.07 -12.76
N LEU A 393 7.99 9.80 -12.67
CA LEU A 393 8.73 8.66 -13.24
C LEU A 393 10.17 8.53 -12.72
N ASN A 394 10.47 9.12 -11.55
CA ASN A 394 11.79 9.05 -10.93
C ASN A 394 11.91 7.86 -9.98
N HIS A 395 13.04 7.17 -10.00
CA HIS A 395 13.34 6.03 -9.14
C HIS A 395 14.61 6.31 -8.33
N PHE A 396 14.46 6.69 -7.06
CA PHE A 396 15.55 7.07 -6.16
C PHE A 396 15.69 6.07 -5.00
N VAL A 397 16.81 5.35 -4.93
CA VAL A 397 17.09 4.37 -3.89
C VAL A 397 18.39 4.72 -3.15
N GLY A 398 18.27 5.08 -1.89
CA GLY A 398 19.41 5.39 -1.01
C GLY A 398 19.22 6.65 -0.18
N TYR A 399 20.04 6.77 0.87
CA TYR A 399 20.07 7.95 1.73
C TYR A 399 20.33 9.22 0.92
N GLN A 400 19.38 10.14 0.93
CA GLN A 400 19.42 11.40 0.17
C GLN A 400 19.67 11.23 -1.35
N ALA A 401 19.22 10.15 -1.97
CA ALA A 401 19.19 10.04 -3.44
C ALA A 401 18.18 11.05 -4.02
N GLY A 402 18.58 11.83 -5.04
CA GLY A 402 17.74 12.86 -5.66
C GLY A 402 17.24 13.96 -4.70
N TYR A 403 18.00 14.25 -3.64
CA TYR A 403 17.54 15.08 -2.51
C TYR A 403 16.97 16.45 -2.91
N PHE A 404 17.61 17.15 -3.84
CA PHE A 404 17.19 18.47 -4.34
C PHE A 404 16.38 18.43 -5.64
N THR A 405 15.99 17.26 -6.15
CA THR A 405 15.18 17.17 -7.39
C THR A 405 13.80 17.75 -7.11
N THR A 406 13.34 18.69 -7.93
CA THR A 406 12.03 19.37 -7.79
C THR A 406 11.07 18.98 -8.91
N THR A 407 11.56 19.03 -10.15
CA THR A 407 10.77 18.89 -11.39
C THR A 407 11.46 18.03 -12.45
N GLY A 408 12.61 17.43 -12.14
CA GLY A 408 13.25 16.43 -13.00
C GLY A 408 12.35 15.21 -13.22
N GLU A 409 12.46 14.55 -14.37
CA GLU A 409 11.65 13.39 -14.74
C GLU A 409 12.48 12.23 -15.32
N ASN A 410 11.97 11.00 -15.22
CA ASN A 410 12.59 9.79 -15.79
C ASN A 410 14.02 9.50 -15.26
N ASN A 411 14.39 9.98 -14.06
CA ASN A 411 15.72 9.74 -13.49
C ASN A 411 15.78 8.44 -12.66
N TYR A 412 16.85 7.67 -12.80
CA TYR A 412 17.15 6.49 -11.97
C TYR A 412 18.41 6.76 -11.14
N PHE A 413 18.26 7.01 -9.83
CA PHE A 413 19.38 7.27 -8.92
C PHE A 413 19.47 6.17 -7.84
N SER A 414 20.60 5.48 -7.75
CA SER A 414 20.81 4.38 -6.81
C SER A 414 22.15 4.52 -6.08
N GLY A 415 22.11 4.79 -4.78
CA GLY A 415 23.29 4.96 -3.92
C GLY A 415 23.18 6.13 -2.94
N PHE A 416 24.09 6.18 -1.97
CA PHE A 416 24.20 7.32 -1.03
C PHE A 416 24.46 8.61 -1.82
N ARG A 417 23.53 9.56 -1.76
CA ARG A 417 23.62 10.86 -2.44
C ARG A 417 23.89 10.77 -3.96
N ALA A 418 23.37 9.75 -4.62
CA ALA A 418 23.29 9.74 -6.09
C ALA A 418 22.35 10.87 -6.56
N GLY A 419 22.79 11.67 -7.54
CA GLY A 419 22.03 12.82 -8.08
C GLY A 419 21.68 13.91 -7.06
N TYR A 420 22.45 14.05 -5.96
CA TYR A 420 22.07 14.85 -4.79
C TYR A 420 21.63 16.30 -5.08
N ASN A 421 22.39 17.03 -5.92
CA ASN A 421 22.09 18.41 -6.32
C ASN A 421 21.35 18.52 -7.66
N ASN A 422 20.90 17.41 -8.27
CA ASN A 422 20.06 17.46 -9.46
C ASN A 422 18.69 18.04 -9.07
N LYS A 423 18.28 19.14 -9.70
CA LYS A 423 17.00 19.85 -9.46
C LYS A 423 15.99 19.60 -10.58
N THR A 424 16.43 19.80 -11.82
CA THR A 424 15.60 19.82 -13.02
C THR A 424 16.14 18.93 -14.15
N GLY A 425 17.24 18.21 -13.91
CA GLY A 425 17.80 17.29 -14.88
C GLY A 425 16.88 16.07 -15.04
N SER A 426 16.84 15.51 -16.24
CA SER A 426 15.90 14.44 -16.60
C SER A 426 16.56 13.34 -17.42
N THR A 427 15.98 12.13 -17.39
CA THR A 427 16.46 10.96 -18.15
C THR A 427 17.88 10.52 -17.76
N ASN A 428 18.33 10.83 -16.54
CA ASN A 428 19.66 10.47 -16.05
C ASN A 428 19.65 9.13 -15.29
N VAL A 429 20.69 8.31 -15.46
CA VAL A 429 20.91 7.05 -14.75
C VAL A 429 22.20 7.13 -13.93
N PHE A 430 22.08 7.32 -12.61
CA PHE A 430 23.23 7.43 -11.69
C PHE A 430 23.25 6.26 -10.70
N ILE A 431 24.27 5.40 -10.82
CA ILE A 431 24.42 4.18 -10.02
C ILE A 431 25.75 4.23 -9.26
N GLY A 432 25.69 4.20 -7.94
CA GLY A 432 26.83 4.29 -7.04
C GLY A 432 26.79 5.51 -6.12
N ASN A 433 27.46 5.42 -4.97
CA ASN A 433 27.52 6.52 -4.01
C ASN A 433 28.18 7.75 -4.66
N PHE A 434 27.54 8.91 -4.50
CA PHE A 434 27.92 10.19 -5.11
C PHE A 434 27.98 10.21 -6.66
N ALA A 435 27.39 9.22 -7.35
CA ALA A 435 27.26 9.27 -8.81
C ALA A 435 26.39 10.48 -9.22
N GLY A 436 26.88 11.30 -10.15
CA GLY A 436 26.20 12.51 -10.62
C GLY A 436 25.89 13.56 -9.55
N TYR A 437 26.66 13.60 -8.45
CA TYR A 437 26.35 14.40 -7.25
C TYR A 437 25.98 15.86 -7.53
N ASN A 438 26.68 16.53 -8.45
CA ASN A 438 26.42 17.92 -8.84
C ASN A 438 25.66 18.09 -10.16
N ASN A 439 25.26 17.01 -10.84
CA ASN A 439 24.72 17.08 -12.20
C ASN A 439 23.25 17.50 -12.24
N ASN A 440 22.96 18.49 -13.08
CA ASN A 440 21.62 18.99 -13.44
C ASN A 440 21.42 18.99 -14.97
N GLY A 441 22.12 18.10 -15.68
CA GLY A 441 21.97 17.90 -17.13
C GLY A 441 20.97 16.79 -17.46
N TYR A 442 21.05 16.28 -18.69
CA TYR A 442 20.09 15.35 -19.26
C TYR A 442 20.77 14.13 -19.89
N GLU A 443 20.07 13.00 -19.95
CA GLU A 443 20.47 11.81 -20.72
C GLU A 443 21.88 11.25 -20.38
N ASN A 444 22.35 11.48 -19.14
CA ASN A 444 23.64 10.97 -18.68
C ASN A 444 23.53 9.55 -18.07
N TYR A 445 24.48 8.67 -18.37
CA TYR A 445 24.66 7.36 -17.70
C TYR A 445 25.96 7.35 -16.88
N PHE A 446 25.87 7.44 -15.56
CA PHE A 446 27.01 7.38 -14.64
C PHE A 446 26.93 6.15 -13.73
N SER A 447 27.91 5.26 -13.80
CA SER A 447 27.93 4.00 -13.03
C SER A 447 29.27 3.81 -12.31
N GLY A 448 29.36 4.26 -11.06
CA GLY A 448 30.53 4.10 -10.19
C GLY A 448 30.56 5.08 -9.01
N TRP A 449 31.33 4.76 -7.97
CA TRP A 449 31.58 5.69 -6.85
C TRP A 449 32.15 7.01 -7.39
N SER A 450 31.51 8.14 -7.08
CA SER A 450 31.89 9.48 -7.56
C SER A 450 32.01 9.64 -9.09
N ALA A 451 31.36 8.79 -9.89
CA ALA A 451 31.29 8.95 -11.34
C ALA A 451 30.53 10.26 -11.68
N GLY A 452 31.13 11.11 -12.53
CA GLY A 452 30.55 12.42 -12.89
C GLY A 452 30.39 13.43 -11.74
N PHE A 453 31.10 13.25 -10.61
CA PHE A 453 30.86 14.02 -9.38
C PHE A 453 30.80 15.55 -9.55
N ASN A 454 31.75 16.17 -10.29
CA ASN A 454 31.78 17.62 -10.55
C ASN A 454 31.15 18.02 -11.90
N ASN A 455 30.51 17.09 -12.62
CA ASN A 455 29.86 17.42 -13.89
C ASN A 455 28.55 18.17 -13.60
N VAL A 456 28.53 19.50 -13.71
CA VAL A 456 27.39 20.32 -13.26
C VAL A 456 26.24 20.35 -14.27
N ASN A 457 26.52 20.68 -15.54
CA ASN A 457 25.51 20.88 -16.58
C ASN A 457 25.72 19.98 -17.82
N GLY A 458 26.64 19.01 -17.74
CA GLY A 458 26.92 18.10 -18.83
C GLY A 458 25.72 17.17 -19.09
N SER A 459 25.48 16.91 -20.36
CA SER A 459 24.42 16.01 -20.86
C SER A 459 25.02 14.97 -21.81
N ASP A 460 24.27 13.92 -22.15
CA ASP A 460 24.66 12.95 -23.18
C ASP A 460 25.98 12.20 -22.86
N ASN A 461 26.37 12.14 -21.58
CA ASN A 461 27.65 11.56 -21.14
C ASN A 461 27.51 10.12 -20.64
N VAL A 462 28.53 9.30 -20.88
CA VAL A 462 28.60 7.90 -20.41
C VAL A 462 29.87 7.70 -19.60
N PHE A 463 29.76 7.65 -18.26
CA PHE A 463 30.89 7.48 -17.34
C PHE A 463 30.77 6.17 -16.54
N ILE A 464 31.72 5.25 -16.74
CA ILE A 464 31.68 3.90 -16.17
C ILE A 464 32.94 3.61 -15.35
N GLY A 465 32.74 3.26 -14.08
CA GLY A 465 33.75 2.89 -13.09
C GLY A 465 34.08 4.00 -12.08
N MET A 466 34.93 3.68 -11.09
CA MET A 466 35.22 4.57 -9.96
C MET A 466 35.83 5.90 -10.42
N SER A 467 35.20 7.00 -10.05
CA SER A 467 35.57 8.38 -10.39
C SER A 467 35.72 8.65 -11.90
N ALA A 468 35.11 7.83 -12.76
CA ALA A 468 35.06 8.08 -14.20
C ALA A 468 34.35 9.42 -14.49
N GLY A 469 34.94 10.25 -15.36
CA GLY A 469 34.42 11.58 -15.68
C GLY A 469 34.27 12.54 -14.48
N SER A 470 34.86 12.25 -13.31
CA SER A 470 34.62 12.96 -12.05
C SER A 470 34.90 14.48 -12.11
N ASN A 471 35.80 14.92 -13.00
CA ASN A 471 36.11 16.35 -13.26
C ASN A 471 35.75 16.80 -14.69
N GLU A 472 35.06 15.97 -15.48
CA GLU A 472 34.56 16.40 -16.78
C GLU A 472 33.34 17.32 -16.56
N MET A 473 33.30 18.45 -17.26
CA MET A 473 32.23 19.46 -17.13
C MET A 473 31.39 19.58 -18.40
N GLY A 474 31.84 19.02 -19.52
CA GLY A 474 31.14 19.05 -20.81
C GLY A 474 30.03 18.01 -20.96
N SER A 475 29.46 18.03 -22.17
CA SER A 475 28.48 17.05 -22.68
C SER A 475 29.12 16.12 -23.73
N ASN A 476 28.40 15.06 -24.11
CA ASN A 476 28.77 14.14 -25.19
C ASN A 476 30.11 13.39 -24.97
N LYS A 477 30.48 13.07 -23.72
CA LYS A 477 31.76 12.42 -23.38
C LYS A 477 31.59 10.97 -22.94
N LEU A 478 32.51 10.11 -23.36
CA LEU A 478 32.66 8.73 -22.90
C LEU A 478 33.92 8.61 -22.01
N TYR A 479 33.76 8.07 -20.80
CA TYR A 479 34.85 7.67 -19.91
C TYR A 479 34.63 6.25 -19.38
N ILE A 480 35.59 5.35 -19.60
CA ILE A 480 35.63 4.05 -18.90
C ILE A 480 36.94 4.00 -18.11
N SER A 481 36.84 4.05 -16.78
CA SER A 481 37.98 4.22 -15.86
C SER A 481 37.72 3.65 -14.47
N ASN A 482 38.76 3.16 -13.82
CA ASN A 482 38.75 2.78 -12.40
C ASN A 482 39.30 3.87 -11.46
N SER A 483 39.58 5.07 -11.98
CA SER A 483 40.14 6.20 -11.24
C SER A 483 39.81 7.56 -11.86
N GLN A 484 40.01 8.63 -11.08
CA GLN A 484 39.95 10.02 -11.55
C GLN A 484 41.20 10.31 -12.41
N THR A 485 41.02 10.45 -13.73
CA THR A 485 42.14 10.63 -14.68
C THR A 485 41.69 11.39 -15.93
N SER A 486 42.60 12.13 -16.55
CA SER A 486 42.45 12.73 -17.89
C SER A 486 42.73 11.74 -19.03
N SER A 487 43.30 10.58 -18.70
CA SER A 487 43.59 9.45 -19.59
C SER A 487 42.90 8.18 -19.06
N PRO A 488 41.57 8.06 -19.20
CA PRO A 488 40.83 6.83 -18.86
C PRO A 488 41.21 5.69 -19.81
N LEU A 489 40.91 4.43 -19.48
CA LEU A 489 41.24 3.29 -20.35
C LEU A 489 40.64 3.46 -21.76
N ILE A 490 39.37 3.89 -21.81
CA ILE A 490 38.68 4.34 -23.02
C ILE A 490 38.15 5.76 -22.78
N TYR A 491 38.45 6.65 -23.72
CA TYR A 491 37.92 8.01 -23.83
C TYR A 491 37.15 8.15 -25.15
N GLY A 492 36.08 8.93 -25.17
CA GLY A 492 35.44 9.33 -26.43
C GLY A 492 34.70 10.67 -26.33
N ASP A 493 34.37 11.20 -27.51
CA ASP A 493 33.59 12.42 -27.71
C ASP A 493 32.60 12.15 -28.85
N PHE A 494 31.32 12.02 -28.52
CA PHE A 494 30.26 11.64 -29.47
C PHE A 494 30.01 12.73 -30.50
N SER A 495 30.10 14.01 -30.09
CA SER A 495 29.96 15.19 -30.95
C SER A 495 30.99 15.29 -32.08
N SER A 496 32.16 14.66 -31.91
CA SER A 496 33.22 14.57 -32.94
C SER A 496 33.43 13.14 -33.46
N GLN A 497 32.54 12.20 -33.11
CA GLN A 497 32.62 10.76 -33.43
C GLN A 497 33.99 10.14 -33.08
N PHE A 498 34.62 10.64 -32.02
CA PHE A 498 35.99 10.30 -31.65
C PHE A 498 36.03 9.23 -30.55
N LEU A 499 36.85 8.20 -30.75
CA LEU A 499 37.12 7.15 -29.78
C LEU A 499 38.64 6.94 -29.63
N ARG A 500 39.10 6.82 -28.38
CA ARG A 500 40.52 6.67 -28.03
C ARG A 500 40.70 5.63 -26.92
N PHE A 501 41.43 4.57 -27.23
CA PHE A 501 42.02 3.68 -26.24
C PHE A 501 43.34 4.32 -25.75
N ASN A 502 43.51 4.50 -24.44
CA ASN A 502 44.79 4.99 -23.87
C ASN A 502 45.70 3.85 -23.37
N GLY A 503 45.21 2.60 -23.40
CA GLY A 503 46.01 1.39 -23.18
C GLY A 503 46.43 0.72 -24.50
N VAL A 504 47.03 -0.46 -24.41
CA VAL A 504 47.29 -1.32 -25.57
C VAL A 504 45.98 -1.96 -26.04
N ALA A 505 45.67 -1.85 -27.33
CA ALA A 505 44.55 -2.53 -27.97
C ALA A 505 45.05 -3.75 -28.75
N GLU A 506 44.91 -4.95 -28.17
CA GLU A 506 45.27 -6.21 -28.83
C GLU A 506 44.07 -6.80 -29.59
N ILE A 507 44.28 -7.21 -30.85
CA ILE A 507 43.25 -7.87 -31.67
C ILE A 507 43.68 -9.33 -31.91
N ASN A 508 43.40 -10.18 -30.93
CA ASN A 508 43.84 -11.58 -30.91
C ASN A 508 42.84 -12.50 -31.65
N LYS A 509 43.34 -13.32 -32.60
CA LYS A 509 42.50 -14.27 -33.35
C LYS A 509 42.25 -15.56 -32.57
N ILE A 510 41.01 -15.78 -32.13
CA ILE A 510 40.53 -17.12 -31.77
C ILE A 510 40.25 -17.88 -33.08
N THR A 511 40.84 -19.06 -33.24
CA THR A 511 40.86 -19.78 -34.53
C THR A 511 39.60 -20.60 -34.78
N THR A 512 38.88 -20.30 -35.87
CA THR A 512 38.08 -21.29 -36.63
C THR A 512 37.58 -20.81 -37.99
N ASN A 513 37.39 -19.50 -38.21
CA ASN A 513 36.81 -18.97 -39.45
C ASN A 513 37.82 -18.18 -40.32
N THR A 514 37.53 -18.08 -41.62
CA THR A 514 38.37 -17.47 -42.69
C THR A 514 38.10 -15.99 -42.92
N GLY A 515 37.22 -15.37 -42.14
CA GLY A 515 37.07 -13.92 -42.09
C GLY A 515 38.37 -13.22 -41.63
N PRO A 516 38.65 -12.00 -42.14
CA PRO A 516 39.81 -11.22 -41.74
C PRO A 516 39.73 -10.71 -40.30
N ILE A 517 40.90 -10.44 -39.70
CA ILE A 517 41.04 -9.69 -38.44
C ILE A 517 40.58 -8.21 -38.60
N LEU A 518 40.52 -7.77 -39.88
CA LEU A 518 39.81 -6.65 -40.49
C LEU A 518 40.18 -5.21 -40.07
N GLN A 519 40.13 -4.36 -41.08
CA GLN A 519 40.52 -2.96 -41.11
C GLN A 519 39.85 -2.32 -42.35
N LEU A 520 39.60 -0.99 -42.34
CA LEU A 520 38.73 -0.27 -43.31
C LEU A 520 37.23 -0.61 -43.09
N VAL A 521 36.21 0.10 -43.59
CA VAL A 521 35.90 0.68 -44.92
C VAL A 521 34.95 1.89 -44.74
N GLU A 522 34.98 2.97 -45.54
CA GLU A 522 34.05 3.29 -46.67
C GLU A 522 34.65 4.50 -47.45
N THR A 523 34.86 4.55 -48.77
CA THR A 523 34.02 4.32 -49.97
C THR A 523 32.90 5.34 -50.27
N ALA A 524 33.02 6.56 -49.73
CA ALA A 524 32.32 7.75 -50.23
C ALA A 524 33.26 8.87 -50.78
N ASP A 525 34.57 8.78 -50.52
CA ASP A 525 35.63 9.62 -51.09
C ASP A 525 36.78 8.73 -51.63
N GLN A 526 37.63 9.28 -52.51
CA GLN A 526 38.53 8.53 -53.41
C GLN A 526 39.69 7.73 -52.75
N PHE A 527 39.79 7.64 -51.42
CA PHE A 527 41.01 7.18 -50.72
C PHE A 527 40.72 6.27 -49.51
N GLY A 528 41.36 5.09 -49.48
CA GLY A 528 41.55 4.31 -48.25
C GLY A 528 42.95 4.54 -47.68
N VAL A 529 43.08 4.93 -46.41
CA VAL A 529 44.38 5.38 -45.83
C VAL A 529 44.68 4.75 -44.47
N LEU A 530 45.80 4.04 -44.37
CA LEU A 530 46.41 3.64 -43.10
C LEU A 530 47.61 4.55 -42.79
N SER A 531 47.56 5.27 -41.68
CA SER A 531 48.60 6.23 -41.27
C SER A 531 49.40 5.77 -40.05
N PHE A 532 50.72 5.68 -40.19
CA PHE A 532 51.66 5.42 -39.10
C PHE A 532 52.37 6.73 -38.72
N LYS A 533 52.03 7.30 -37.56
CA LYS A 533 52.59 8.57 -37.06
C LYS A 533 53.58 8.32 -35.93
N ASN A 534 54.81 8.84 -36.05
CA ASN A 534 55.77 8.86 -34.95
C ASN A 534 55.67 10.21 -34.21
N ALA A 535 55.22 10.17 -32.95
CA ALA A 535 54.97 11.36 -32.13
C ALA A 535 56.22 12.23 -31.90
N SER A 536 57.42 11.64 -31.77
CA SER A 536 58.63 12.37 -31.39
C SER A 536 59.37 13.04 -32.56
N LYS A 537 58.93 12.83 -33.81
CA LYS A 537 59.52 13.44 -35.02
C LYS A 537 58.50 14.07 -35.97
N GLY A 538 57.23 14.14 -35.58
CA GLY A 538 56.13 14.69 -36.40
C GLY A 538 55.83 13.92 -37.70
N THR A 539 56.56 12.84 -37.97
CA THR A 539 56.60 12.18 -39.27
C THR A 539 55.44 11.19 -39.43
N VAL A 540 54.84 11.18 -40.62
CA VAL A 540 53.76 10.25 -40.97
C VAL A 540 54.15 9.48 -42.24
N TRP A 541 54.16 8.15 -42.12
CA TRP A 541 54.05 7.26 -43.27
C TRP A 541 52.57 6.96 -43.52
N LYS A 542 52.12 6.98 -44.76
CA LYS A 542 50.77 6.54 -45.14
C LYS A 542 50.85 5.44 -46.18
N LEU A 543 50.08 4.39 -46.00
CA LEU A 543 49.70 3.47 -47.07
C LEU A 543 48.35 3.94 -47.60
N LYS A 544 48.31 4.37 -48.85
CA LYS A 544 47.09 4.77 -49.57
C LYS A 544 46.73 3.72 -50.61
N ALA A 545 45.45 3.42 -50.75
CA ALA A 545 44.87 2.83 -51.95
C ALA A 545 43.92 3.85 -52.58
N GLN A 546 44.08 4.11 -53.89
CA GLN A 546 43.30 5.11 -54.62
C GLN A 546 43.11 4.70 -56.10
N SER A 547 42.19 5.36 -56.80
CA SER A 547 41.93 5.16 -58.23
C SER A 547 42.15 6.47 -58.98
N THR A 548 42.64 6.43 -60.22
CA THR A 548 42.94 7.62 -61.02
C THR A 548 42.25 7.58 -62.39
N ASP A 549 41.53 8.66 -62.71
CA ASP A 549 40.68 8.75 -63.91
C ASP A 549 41.46 8.63 -65.23
N ILE A 550 42.76 8.96 -65.22
CA ILE A 550 43.62 9.02 -66.40
C ILE A 550 43.90 7.61 -66.97
N TYR A 551 43.87 6.56 -66.13
CA TYR A 551 44.22 5.20 -66.55
C TYR A 551 43.24 4.10 -66.08
N GLN A 552 42.23 4.43 -65.27
CA GLN A 552 41.28 3.46 -64.67
C GLN A 552 41.96 2.33 -63.86
N THR A 553 43.19 2.53 -63.40
CA THR A 553 43.92 1.56 -62.57
C THR A 553 43.90 2.00 -61.12
N SER A 554 43.58 1.05 -60.24
CA SER A 554 43.89 1.18 -58.81
C SER A 554 45.40 1.29 -58.61
N GLU A 555 45.83 2.14 -57.69
CA GLU A 555 47.24 2.29 -57.32
C GLU A 555 47.43 2.23 -55.79
N VAL A 556 48.62 1.79 -55.39
CA VAL A 556 49.05 1.75 -54.00
C VAL A 556 50.23 2.71 -53.82
N VAL A 557 50.08 3.66 -52.89
CA VAL A 557 51.08 4.70 -52.63
C VAL A 557 51.61 4.58 -51.21
N PHE A 558 52.93 4.48 -51.08
CA PHE A 558 53.66 4.62 -49.83
C PHE A 558 54.11 6.08 -49.71
N GLU A 559 53.31 6.90 -49.03
CA GLU A 559 53.59 8.32 -48.84
C GLU A 559 54.46 8.57 -47.60
N TYR A 560 55.51 9.37 -47.76
CA TYR A 560 56.33 9.90 -46.66
C TYR A 560 56.33 11.43 -46.74
N GLY A 561 55.77 12.09 -45.72
CA GLY A 561 55.79 13.56 -45.63
C GLY A 561 55.16 14.31 -46.82
N GLY A 562 54.20 13.69 -47.52
CA GLY A 562 53.57 14.24 -48.73
C GLY A 562 54.24 13.82 -50.05
N ILE A 563 55.37 13.09 -50.01
CA ILE A 563 56.04 12.54 -51.20
C ILE A 563 55.60 11.08 -51.41
N SER A 564 55.17 10.73 -52.62
CA SER A 564 55.00 9.33 -53.06
C SER A 564 56.37 8.64 -53.10
N ALA A 565 56.84 8.08 -51.99
CA ALA A 565 58.17 7.48 -51.90
C ALA A 565 58.29 6.25 -52.82
N LEU A 566 57.23 5.42 -52.83
CA LEU A 566 56.99 4.36 -53.79
C LEU A 566 55.51 4.40 -54.23
N GLN A 567 55.27 4.34 -55.53
CA GLN A 567 53.93 4.33 -56.14
C GLN A 567 53.85 3.14 -57.09
N LEU A 568 52.81 2.31 -56.93
CA LEU A 568 52.60 1.07 -57.68
C LEU A 568 51.23 1.11 -58.36
N TRP A 569 51.22 1.04 -59.69
CA TRP A 569 49.98 0.97 -60.48
C TRP A 569 49.55 -0.48 -60.71
N GLY A 570 48.24 -0.74 -60.73
CA GLY A 570 47.67 -2.06 -61.00
C GLY A 570 48.09 -2.67 -62.34
N ALA A 571 48.51 -1.84 -63.31
CA ALA A 571 49.09 -2.28 -64.59
C ALA A 571 50.51 -2.84 -64.50
N GLY A 572 51.13 -2.86 -63.31
CA GLY A 572 52.49 -3.37 -63.07
C GLY A 572 53.60 -2.33 -63.19
N ASN A 573 53.27 -1.07 -63.51
CA ASN A 573 54.22 0.04 -63.49
C ASN A 573 54.54 0.47 -62.04
N ALA A 574 55.74 1.00 -61.82
CA ALA A 574 56.17 1.50 -60.51
C ALA A 574 57.06 2.74 -60.63
N THR A 575 56.90 3.70 -59.71
CA THR A 575 57.79 4.85 -59.55
C THR A 575 58.35 4.87 -58.13
N LEU A 576 59.68 4.95 -58.03
CA LEU A 576 60.41 5.21 -56.79
C LEU A 576 60.91 6.65 -56.86
N ALA A 577 60.60 7.49 -55.86
CA ALA A 577 60.99 8.90 -55.87
C ALA A 577 62.48 9.16 -55.55
N GLY A 578 63.24 8.10 -55.22
CA GLY A 578 64.67 8.13 -54.97
C GLY A 578 65.42 7.00 -55.67
N THR A 579 66.70 6.85 -55.37
CA THR A 579 67.56 5.84 -56.01
C THR A 579 67.25 4.42 -55.52
N LEU A 580 67.00 3.49 -56.45
CA LEU A 580 67.01 2.06 -56.16
C LEU A 580 68.45 1.57 -55.98
N THR A 581 68.91 1.52 -54.73
CA THR A 581 70.22 0.94 -54.39
C THR A 581 70.13 -0.58 -54.30
N GLN A 582 71.18 -1.27 -54.75
CA GLN A 582 71.37 -2.70 -54.54
C GLN A 582 72.64 -2.93 -53.71
N ASN A 583 72.55 -3.80 -52.69
CA ASN A 583 73.69 -4.10 -51.83
C ASN A 583 74.76 -4.87 -52.63
N SER A 584 75.92 -4.23 -52.84
CA SER A 584 77.02 -4.75 -53.68
C SER A 584 78.38 -4.67 -52.99
N ASP A 585 78.40 -4.66 -51.65
CA ASP A 585 79.61 -4.74 -50.83
C ASP A 585 80.37 -6.05 -51.10
N VAL A 586 81.70 -6.01 -51.08
CA VAL A 586 82.56 -7.19 -51.32
C VAL A 586 82.35 -8.29 -50.27
N ARG A 587 81.98 -7.91 -49.04
CA ARG A 587 81.69 -8.85 -47.93
C ARG A 587 80.40 -9.66 -48.13
N LEU A 588 79.60 -9.30 -49.13
CA LEU A 588 78.35 -9.99 -49.50
C LEU A 588 78.53 -10.84 -50.77
N LYS A 589 79.76 -11.09 -51.21
CA LYS A 589 80.08 -11.80 -52.45
C LYS A 589 81.24 -12.77 -52.27
N GLU A 590 81.14 -13.88 -52.95
CA GLU A 590 82.18 -14.90 -53.10
C GLU A 590 82.39 -15.21 -54.59
N ASN A 591 83.42 -16.00 -54.93
CA ASN A 591 83.68 -16.47 -56.30
C ASN A 591 83.73 -15.34 -57.36
N ILE A 592 84.34 -14.21 -57.00
CA ILE A 592 84.38 -12.98 -57.81
C ILE A 592 85.37 -13.13 -58.97
N VAL A 593 84.87 -13.38 -60.18
CA VAL A 593 85.67 -13.50 -61.42
C VAL A 593 85.34 -12.33 -62.37
N PRO A 594 86.32 -11.69 -63.03
CA PRO A 594 86.07 -10.67 -64.05
C PRO A 594 85.30 -11.22 -65.25
N LEU A 595 84.33 -10.46 -65.76
CA LEU A 595 83.59 -10.79 -66.98
C LEU A 595 84.53 -10.86 -68.20
N GLN A 596 84.27 -11.80 -69.10
CA GLN A 596 85.05 -12.08 -70.32
C GLN A 596 84.10 -12.29 -71.52
N ASN A 597 84.58 -11.99 -72.73
CA ASN A 597 83.83 -12.08 -73.99
C ASN A 597 82.48 -11.33 -73.95
N SER A 598 82.42 -10.27 -73.15
CA SER A 598 81.23 -9.46 -72.90
C SER A 598 80.74 -8.78 -74.18
N LEU A 599 81.65 -8.35 -75.05
CA LEU A 599 81.34 -7.70 -76.32
C LEU A 599 80.63 -8.65 -77.28
N ASP A 600 81.16 -9.85 -77.51
CA ASP A 600 80.53 -10.80 -78.43
C ASP A 600 79.19 -11.31 -77.90
N LYS A 601 79.06 -11.50 -76.59
CA LYS A 601 77.77 -11.82 -75.97
C LYS A 601 76.76 -10.68 -76.07
N VAL A 602 77.19 -9.42 -75.98
CA VAL A 602 76.33 -8.24 -76.21
C VAL A 602 75.96 -8.09 -77.69
N ARG A 603 76.83 -8.50 -78.63
CA ARG A 603 76.52 -8.55 -80.07
C ARG A 603 75.49 -9.63 -80.45
N ASN A 604 75.35 -10.67 -79.63
CA ASN A 604 74.40 -11.77 -79.84
C ASN A 604 72.97 -11.50 -79.31
N ILE A 605 72.72 -10.36 -78.64
CA ILE A 605 71.40 -10.01 -78.09
C ILE A 605 70.83 -8.75 -78.74
N SER A 606 69.52 -8.75 -78.98
CA SER A 606 68.81 -7.65 -79.65
C SER A 606 67.94 -6.84 -78.67
N GLY A 607 67.94 -5.52 -78.83
CA GLY A 607 66.98 -4.63 -78.19
C GLY A 607 65.67 -4.56 -79.00
N TYR A 608 64.53 -4.66 -78.32
CA TYR A 608 63.20 -4.74 -78.94
C TYR A 608 62.26 -3.65 -78.44
N THR A 609 61.41 -3.13 -79.34
CA THR A 609 60.18 -2.43 -78.98
C THR A 609 59.01 -3.42 -78.92
N TYR A 610 58.12 -3.29 -77.93
CA TYR A 610 56.99 -4.21 -77.76
C TYR A 610 55.79 -3.57 -77.04
N ASN A 611 54.62 -4.21 -77.13
CA ASN A 611 53.42 -3.85 -76.36
C ASN A 611 52.94 -5.08 -75.58
N TRP A 612 52.38 -4.91 -74.38
CA TRP A 612 51.88 -6.03 -73.59
C TRP A 612 50.60 -6.63 -74.21
N LYS A 613 50.58 -7.96 -74.41
CA LYS A 613 49.39 -8.69 -74.87
C LYS A 613 48.25 -8.66 -73.84
N ASP A 614 48.60 -8.96 -72.59
CA ASP A 614 47.75 -8.89 -71.40
C ASP A 614 46.99 -7.55 -71.32
N SER A 615 45.66 -7.57 -71.31
CA SER A 615 44.79 -6.38 -71.30
C SER A 615 44.93 -5.53 -70.04
N THR A 616 45.42 -6.10 -68.94
CA THR A 616 45.55 -5.40 -67.64
C THR A 616 46.83 -4.57 -67.52
N ARG A 617 47.81 -4.77 -68.43
CA ARG A 617 49.11 -4.09 -68.43
C ARG A 617 49.13 -2.87 -69.36
N ASP A 618 50.13 -2.02 -69.14
CA ASP A 618 50.42 -0.83 -69.95
C ASP A 618 50.38 -1.14 -71.46
N LYS A 619 49.70 -0.26 -72.21
CA LYS A 619 49.51 -0.39 -73.67
C LYS A 619 50.43 0.50 -74.49
N SER A 620 51.12 1.45 -73.85
CA SER A 620 52.19 2.22 -74.49
C SER A 620 53.33 1.31 -74.93
N GLN A 621 54.06 1.71 -75.99
CA GLN A 621 55.15 0.92 -76.54
C GLN A 621 56.36 0.96 -75.61
N GLN A 622 56.75 -0.22 -75.11
CA GLN A 622 57.88 -0.44 -74.22
C GLN A 622 59.15 -0.73 -75.02
N VAL A 623 60.31 -0.56 -74.38
CA VAL A 623 61.63 -0.95 -74.91
C VAL A 623 62.27 -1.94 -73.94
N GLY A 624 62.93 -3.00 -74.44
CA GLY A 624 63.61 -3.97 -73.58
C GLY A 624 64.19 -5.18 -74.32
N PHE A 625 64.40 -6.27 -73.59
CA PHE A 625 64.94 -7.53 -74.10
C PHE A 625 63.89 -8.65 -74.03
N ILE A 626 63.95 -9.60 -74.97
CA ILE A 626 63.24 -10.87 -74.84
C ILE A 626 64.01 -11.76 -73.87
N ALA A 627 63.40 -12.11 -72.73
CA ALA A 627 64.07 -12.84 -71.66
C ALA A 627 64.63 -14.19 -72.11
N GLN A 628 63.92 -14.91 -72.99
CA GLN A 628 64.32 -16.20 -73.58
C GLN A 628 65.53 -16.11 -74.53
N GLU A 629 65.88 -14.91 -74.97
CA GLU A 629 67.09 -14.65 -75.77
C GLU A 629 68.25 -14.29 -74.85
N LEU A 630 68.03 -13.32 -73.96
CA LEU A 630 69.01 -12.86 -72.97
C LEU A 630 69.51 -14.00 -72.06
N GLU A 631 68.63 -14.95 -71.72
CA GLU A 631 68.95 -16.13 -70.89
C GLU A 631 70.02 -17.04 -71.51
N LYS A 632 70.19 -17.04 -72.84
CA LYS A 632 71.18 -17.89 -73.52
C LYS A 632 72.60 -17.41 -73.27
N GLU A 633 72.81 -16.10 -73.30
CA GLU A 633 74.13 -15.48 -73.13
C GLU A 633 74.41 -15.07 -71.68
N PHE A 634 73.36 -14.66 -70.96
CA PHE A 634 73.43 -14.12 -69.60
C PHE A 634 72.29 -14.70 -68.72
N PRO A 635 72.26 -16.01 -68.45
CA PRO A 635 71.21 -16.65 -67.65
C PRO A 635 71.05 -16.01 -66.25
N GLN A 636 72.13 -15.50 -65.66
CA GLN A 636 72.12 -14.81 -64.38
C GLN A 636 71.35 -13.46 -64.37
N LEU A 637 70.94 -12.94 -65.53
CA LEU A 637 70.07 -11.77 -65.65
C LEU A 637 68.58 -12.13 -65.68
N VAL A 638 68.23 -13.42 -65.79
CA VAL A 638 66.86 -13.87 -66.05
C VAL A 638 66.35 -14.72 -64.90
N LYS A 639 65.26 -14.27 -64.25
CA LYS A 639 64.56 -15.04 -63.21
C LYS A 639 63.27 -15.62 -63.78
N THR A 640 63.13 -16.93 -63.68
CA THR A 640 61.88 -17.66 -63.98
C THR A 640 61.06 -17.82 -62.69
N ASP A 641 59.73 -17.66 -62.77
CA ASP A 641 58.82 -17.96 -61.65
C ASP A 641 58.25 -19.39 -61.69
N GLU A 642 57.46 -19.75 -60.69
CA GLU A 642 56.82 -21.07 -60.55
C GLU A 642 55.87 -21.44 -61.71
N LYS A 643 55.45 -20.46 -62.52
CA LYS A 643 54.56 -20.62 -63.68
C LYS A 643 55.33 -20.59 -65.01
N GLY A 644 56.66 -20.55 -64.97
CA GLY A 644 57.52 -20.48 -66.15
C GLY A 644 57.67 -19.09 -66.75
N MET A 645 57.11 -18.04 -66.13
CA MET A 645 57.24 -16.67 -66.63
C MET A 645 58.63 -16.12 -66.31
N LYS A 646 59.28 -15.54 -67.32
CA LYS A 646 60.64 -15.02 -67.23
C LYS A 646 60.66 -13.50 -67.09
N SER A 647 61.55 -13.01 -66.24
CA SER A 647 61.73 -11.60 -65.88
C SER A 647 63.21 -11.23 -65.91
N VAL A 648 63.54 -9.96 -66.23
CA VAL A 648 64.91 -9.51 -66.52
C VAL A 648 65.40 -8.50 -65.49
N ALA A 649 66.59 -8.74 -64.93
CA ALA A 649 67.29 -7.85 -64.01
C ALA A 649 68.05 -6.73 -64.77
N TYR A 650 67.31 -5.84 -65.45
CA TYR A 650 67.86 -4.82 -66.36
C TYR A 650 69.03 -3.99 -65.79
N ALA A 651 68.96 -3.60 -64.51
CA ALA A 651 70.03 -2.83 -63.84
C ALA A 651 71.38 -3.56 -63.81
N ASN A 652 71.37 -4.90 -63.84
CA ASN A 652 72.57 -5.74 -63.80
C ASN A 652 73.21 -5.91 -65.18
N MET A 653 72.61 -5.34 -66.24
CA MET A 653 73.21 -5.24 -67.58
C MET A 653 74.39 -4.22 -67.60
N THR A 654 74.35 -3.18 -66.76
CA THR A 654 75.32 -2.08 -66.78
C THR A 654 76.78 -2.52 -66.58
N PRO A 655 77.15 -3.40 -65.62
CA PRO A 655 78.52 -3.89 -65.49
C PRO A 655 79.01 -4.70 -66.70
N ILE A 656 78.10 -5.41 -67.37
CA ILE A 656 78.40 -6.19 -68.59
C ILE A 656 78.67 -5.25 -69.76
N LEU A 657 77.84 -4.21 -69.94
CA LEU A 657 78.05 -3.17 -70.96
C LEU A 657 79.36 -2.41 -70.72
N VAL A 658 79.70 -2.08 -69.46
CA VAL A 658 80.99 -1.47 -69.10
C VAL A 658 82.17 -2.36 -69.49
N GLN A 659 82.06 -3.69 -69.34
CA GLN A 659 83.11 -4.60 -69.77
C GLN A 659 83.15 -4.76 -71.30
N ALA A 660 82.00 -4.87 -71.97
CA ALA A 660 81.90 -4.92 -73.44
C ALA A 660 82.52 -3.67 -74.11
N ILE A 661 82.31 -2.49 -73.53
CA ILE A 661 82.92 -1.23 -73.99
C ILE A 661 84.44 -1.23 -73.80
N LYS A 662 84.98 -1.82 -72.73
CA LYS A 662 86.43 -1.97 -72.55
C LYS A 662 87.04 -2.93 -73.56
N GLU A 663 86.41 -4.08 -73.79
CA GLU A 663 86.80 -5.05 -74.81
C GLU A 663 86.76 -4.43 -76.21
N GLN A 664 85.73 -3.62 -76.52
CA GLN A 664 85.64 -2.88 -77.78
C GLN A 664 86.72 -1.79 -77.91
N GLN A 665 87.00 -1.04 -76.84
CA GLN A 665 88.05 -0.02 -76.85
C GLN A 665 89.44 -0.65 -77.05
N GLN A 666 89.70 -1.81 -76.45
CA GLN A 666 90.92 -2.57 -76.71
C GLN A 666 91.04 -2.94 -78.20
N GLN A 667 89.99 -3.50 -78.81
CA GLN A 667 89.99 -3.81 -80.25
C GLN A 667 90.22 -2.56 -81.11
N ILE A 668 89.65 -1.41 -80.73
CA ILE A 668 89.87 -0.12 -81.43
C ILE A 668 91.32 0.34 -81.31
N ASP A 669 91.96 0.19 -80.15
CA ASP A 669 93.35 0.62 -79.95
C ASP A 669 94.38 -0.36 -80.54
N GLU A 670 94.03 -1.65 -80.64
CA GLU A 670 94.77 -2.66 -81.42
C GLU A 670 94.69 -2.36 -82.93
N LEU A 671 93.48 -2.13 -83.47
CA LEU A 671 93.28 -1.70 -84.87
C LEU A 671 94.00 -0.39 -85.18
N ARG A 672 94.05 0.57 -84.25
CA ARG A 672 94.82 1.81 -84.40
C ARG A 672 96.33 1.55 -84.49
N ARG A 673 96.87 0.63 -83.69
CA ARG A 673 98.27 0.21 -83.79
C ARG A 673 98.56 -0.47 -85.12
N GLU A 674 97.71 -1.39 -85.58
CA GLU A 674 97.87 -2.00 -86.91
C GLU A 674 97.83 -0.96 -88.03
N VAL A 675 96.93 0.02 -87.95
CA VAL A 675 96.86 1.14 -88.92
C VAL A 675 98.11 2.04 -88.87
N GLU A 676 98.76 2.22 -87.71
CA GLU A 676 100.06 2.93 -87.65
C GLU A 676 101.24 2.08 -88.13
N GLU A 677 101.23 0.77 -87.89
CA GLU A 677 102.23 -0.16 -88.44
C GLU A 677 102.14 -0.26 -89.97
N LEU A 678 100.92 -0.33 -90.51
CA LEU A 678 100.65 -0.35 -91.95
C LEU A 678 100.99 0.98 -92.64
N LYS A 679 100.96 2.12 -91.92
CA LYS A 679 101.43 3.43 -92.42
C LYS A 679 102.95 3.62 -92.40
N LYS A 680 103.71 2.66 -91.87
CA LYS A 680 105.19 2.63 -91.89
C LYS A 680 105.77 1.71 -92.96
N LYS A 681 104.91 1.17 -93.85
CA LYS A 681 105.25 0.35 -95.02
C LYS A 681 104.88 1.08 -96.30
#